data_AF-K7RFA7-F1
#
_entry.id   AF-K7RFA7-F1
#
_cell.length_a   1.000
_cell.length_b   1.000
_cell.length_c   1.000
_cell.angle_alpha   90.00
_cell.angle_beta   90.00
_cell.angle_gamma   90.00
#
_symmetry.space_group_name_H-M   'P 1'
#
loop_
_entity.id
_entity.type
_entity.pdbx_description
1 polymer ?
#
loop_
_entity_poly.entity_id
_entity_poly.type
_entity_poly.pdbx_seq_one_letter_code
_entity_poly.pdbx_strand_id
1 'polypeptide(L)'
;MKKRLVMLLAGLLTVLSMGFGLAQFSDVPAGHWAKEAVEALAAKGLIVGFPDGTFRGNETLTRYQAALIIYRLLQQIEAEMKQQGESPTMEAMSSEDLEALKNAVQELAAELAALGVRVSALEDSAATKEDIARLEALIEELKAQPAPEPGMDQAALQDLADRVEAASIAADTALAQAQQLAEQLEALAQDLEGVKGDVAGLQTQVEANAQAIQALNELAVLLNQDVLALQDRVTALEKALSEQQAPELPDLEQFASKEDVAAVQEFAAALRSDLVGLSEKVSALENRVAELSRVQYSISGSLSATYGTVVTQGGTDFDIDRLFPGNVFSSGVYGDALSNVQKPDSNRGNISYGGASLTFGVKNTAPAAQGVAVSEASATVTADAFTSSFAVPTIRFNNATVKGTVDGQAFSVTYHRNTSLFKFNDYLFANDQDQGDPQIGRANPRQGLVATFSGTEFPLAPEVTLVAGVAGTTPQDSSPALNGQYFGIRTNFKPLQGVNLALNYATNLGLRSAIGADGGFSLGPVSLSGLWVSSQLPGSPVENFFNNSLSDWAYYIQGEAKLGPVSLKANYHAVDPQYADGQAGMSQNEDTTWYGGVKSSAPYGADTRGLGVEASAAFGPVSVKGYAESEGNYALGAGTVYDALGAAVTAGTFRGFSLTGFYNAAYTGGNSYFDLATQTDAINPGSTFFYTNENFKYSSSFGVRVSHDAKAQDALVPGLNLTAQYANFYVSGYTDIQAYASFADPLKLAFINLKPGFRYHTFLQGSTTAPTGDYTTLKGGVEVSTDPIAFGLSLDGAASYRQTQYQGNGSGVTSATTAYEFYWRAGVKLQDFLVPKLNFSVAYANYEGDLLAGAGLPTVGSGNQAFNFARDRVYRSPDPIAAPWLAMPSSQSGRVAGFYGEIKYYDLTVAYGEFAIGTLTSFTDYGRGFSISYSVKF
;
A
#
# COMPACT_ATOMS: atom_id res chain seq x y z
N MET A 1 1.64 19.72 -16.97
CA MET A 1 2.69 19.04 -16.17
C MET A 1 4.13 19.50 -16.46
N LYS A 2 4.41 20.27 -17.53
CA LYS A 2 5.77 20.73 -17.87
C LYS A 2 6.35 21.81 -16.93
N LYS A 3 5.52 22.72 -16.39
CA LYS A 3 5.99 23.85 -15.55
C LYS A 3 6.48 23.47 -14.14
N ARG A 4 5.98 22.38 -13.54
CA ARG A 4 6.44 21.91 -12.20
C ARG A 4 7.68 21.03 -12.25
N LEU A 5 7.87 20.26 -13.33
CA LEU A 5 9.08 19.47 -13.56
C LEU A 5 10.26 20.39 -13.93
N VAL A 6 10.01 21.45 -14.71
CA VAL A 6 11.02 22.47 -15.04
C VAL A 6 11.39 23.31 -13.82
N MET A 7 10.45 23.65 -12.92
CA MET A 7 10.79 24.31 -11.64
C MET A 7 11.56 23.40 -10.67
N LEU A 8 11.26 22.10 -10.62
CA LEU A 8 12.01 21.15 -9.80
C LEU A 8 13.40 20.85 -10.36
N LEU A 9 13.56 20.78 -11.70
CA LEU A 9 14.89 20.69 -12.32
C LEU A 9 15.69 21.99 -12.17
N ALA A 10 15.06 23.16 -12.31
CA ALA A 10 15.71 24.46 -12.09
C ALA A 10 16.10 24.66 -10.62
N GLY A 11 15.29 24.16 -9.68
CA GLY A 11 15.59 24.11 -8.25
C GLY A 11 16.72 23.14 -7.90
N LEU A 12 16.82 22.00 -8.58
CA LEU A 12 17.91 21.03 -8.39
C LEU A 12 19.23 21.54 -9.02
N LEU A 13 19.15 22.27 -10.15
CA LEU A 13 20.32 22.85 -10.82
C LEU A 13 20.89 24.07 -10.06
N THR A 14 20.05 24.81 -9.34
CA THR A 14 20.46 25.95 -8.49
C THR A 14 21.10 25.52 -7.16
N VAL A 15 20.76 24.34 -6.64
CA VAL A 15 21.42 23.76 -5.45
C VAL A 15 22.78 23.13 -5.81
N LEU A 16 22.97 22.70 -7.06
CA LEU A 16 24.23 22.09 -7.54
C LEU A 16 25.28 23.11 -8.03
N SER A 17 24.97 24.42 -8.09
CA SER A 17 25.90 25.48 -8.50
C SER A 17 26.43 26.34 -7.35
N MET A 18 26.07 26.04 -6.09
CA MET A 18 26.68 26.69 -4.93
C MET A 18 28.02 26.05 -4.58
N GLY A 19 28.99 26.25 -5.46
CA GLY A 19 30.39 25.86 -5.29
C GLY A 19 31.19 26.25 -6.52
N PHE A 20 32.12 27.20 -6.34
CA PHE A 20 33.11 27.76 -7.29
C PHE A 20 32.75 29.08 -8.02
N GLY A 21 33.37 30.16 -7.52
CA GLY A 21 33.95 31.22 -8.33
C GLY A 21 33.09 32.45 -8.63
N LEU A 22 33.48 33.61 -8.10
CA LEU A 22 33.18 34.89 -8.75
C LEU A 22 33.64 34.78 -10.21
N ALA A 23 32.73 34.99 -11.18
CA ALA A 23 33.04 34.87 -12.60
C ALA A 23 34.08 35.92 -13.00
N GLN A 24 35.36 35.54 -12.96
CA GLN A 24 36.45 36.33 -13.51
C GLN A 24 36.53 36.01 -15.00
N PHE A 25 36.11 36.96 -15.84
CA PHE A 25 36.28 36.81 -17.29
C PHE A 25 37.77 36.71 -17.63
N SER A 26 38.13 35.71 -18.45
CA SER A 26 39.53 35.36 -18.72
C SER A 26 40.31 36.47 -19.46
N ASP A 27 39.59 37.38 -20.10
CA ASP A 27 40.09 38.50 -20.89
C ASP A 27 39.92 39.87 -20.20
N VAL A 28 39.59 39.91 -18.91
CA VAL A 28 39.55 41.13 -18.08
C VAL A 28 40.65 41.08 -17.01
N PRO A 29 41.85 41.64 -17.27
CA PRO A 29 43.00 41.54 -16.36
C PRO A 29 42.76 42.22 -15.00
N ALA A 30 43.44 41.71 -13.96
CA ALA A 30 43.47 42.36 -12.65
C ALA A 30 44.10 43.76 -12.76
N GLY A 31 43.37 44.80 -12.35
CA GLY A 31 43.78 46.21 -12.45
C GLY A 31 43.28 46.96 -13.69
N HIS A 32 42.49 46.31 -14.56
CA HIS A 32 41.81 47.01 -15.66
C HIS A 32 40.71 47.95 -15.12
N TRP A 33 40.61 49.17 -15.63
CA TRP A 33 39.67 50.19 -15.14
C TRP A 33 38.19 49.72 -15.17
N ALA A 34 37.83 48.90 -16.16
CA ALA A 34 36.48 48.38 -16.32
C ALA A 34 36.19 47.15 -15.44
N LYS A 35 37.19 46.57 -14.77
CA LYS A 35 37.06 45.29 -14.07
C LYS A 35 35.96 45.34 -13.01
N GLU A 36 36.00 46.34 -12.14
CA GLU A 36 35.02 46.48 -11.04
C GLU A 36 33.60 46.65 -11.57
N ALA A 37 33.41 47.43 -12.64
CA ALA A 37 32.12 47.63 -13.27
C ALA A 37 31.59 46.35 -13.94
N VAL A 38 32.45 45.63 -14.65
CA VAL A 38 32.09 44.38 -15.35
C VAL A 38 31.77 43.27 -14.34
N GLU A 39 32.56 43.14 -13.26
CA GLU A 39 32.29 42.17 -12.19
C GLU A 39 31.00 42.52 -11.43
N ALA A 40 30.70 43.81 -11.19
CA ALA A 40 29.45 44.23 -10.59
C ALA A 40 28.23 43.89 -11.46
N LEU A 41 28.31 44.13 -12.77
CA LEU A 41 27.24 43.79 -13.71
C LEU A 41 27.08 42.27 -13.88
N ALA A 42 28.18 41.50 -13.81
CA ALA A 42 28.15 40.04 -13.85
C ALA A 42 27.60 39.43 -12.56
N ALA A 43 27.94 39.98 -11.39
CA ALA A 43 27.38 39.58 -10.11
C ALA A 43 25.86 39.83 -10.03
N LYS A 44 25.36 40.86 -10.72
CA LYS A 44 23.93 41.13 -10.89
C LYS A 44 23.26 40.29 -11.99
N GLY A 45 24.02 39.42 -12.68
CA GLY A 45 23.50 38.57 -13.76
C GLY A 45 23.11 39.33 -15.04
N LEU A 46 23.41 40.63 -15.13
CA LEU A 46 23.11 41.46 -16.30
C LEU A 46 24.01 41.09 -17.48
N ILE A 47 25.28 40.79 -17.19
CA ILE A 47 26.30 40.35 -18.16
C ILE A 47 26.76 38.94 -17.79
N VAL A 48 26.72 38.01 -18.75
CA VAL A 48 27.05 36.59 -18.52
C VAL A 48 28.34 36.17 -19.24
N GLY A 49 28.88 37.02 -20.13
CA GLY A 49 30.00 36.71 -21.00
C GLY A 49 29.65 35.70 -22.09
N PHE A 50 30.68 35.24 -22.79
CA PHE A 50 30.58 34.26 -23.87
C PHE A 50 30.82 32.83 -23.35
N PRO A 51 30.38 31.78 -24.07
CA PRO A 51 30.54 30.38 -23.64
C PRO A 51 31.99 29.94 -23.41
N ASP A 52 32.96 30.65 -23.99
CA ASP A 52 34.41 30.45 -23.80
C ASP A 52 34.96 31.12 -22.52
N GLY A 53 34.09 31.77 -21.73
CA GLY A 53 34.47 32.44 -20.48
C GLY A 53 35.04 33.85 -20.66
N THR A 54 34.88 34.46 -21.84
CA THR A 54 35.36 35.83 -22.14
C THR A 54 34.24 36.89 -22.02
N PHE A 55 34.61 38.15 -21.77
CA PHE A 55 33.74 39.33 -21.80
C PHE A 55 33.71 40.01 -23.18
N ARG A 56 34.85 39.97 -23.90
CA ARG A 56 35.12 40.60 -25.20
C ARG A 56 34.88 42.10 -25.24
N GLY A 57 35.37 42.82 -24.22
CA GLY A 57 35.15 44.26 -24.06
C GLY A 57 35.69 45.17 -25.18
N ASN A 58 36.51 44.63 -26.10
CA ASN A 58 36.99 45.34 -27.29
C ASN A 58 36.09 45.15 -28.54
N GLU A 59 35.09 44.26 -28.47
CA GLU A 59 34.11 44.09 -29.54
C GLU A 59 32.97 45.09 -29.40
N THR A 60 32.43 45.54 -30.54
CA THR A 60 31.24 46.39 -30.54
C THR A 60 30.04 45.61 -30.04
N LEU A 61 29.34 46.15 -29.04
CA LEU A 61 28.10 45.58 -28.53
C LEU A 61 27.07 45.51 -29.65
N THR A 62 26.58 44.31 -29.96
CA THR A 62 25.48 44.15 -30.92
C THR A 62 24.18 44.64 -30.31
N ARG A 63 23.26 45.11 -31.16
CA ARG A 63 21.92 45.56 -30.72
C ARG A 63 21.16 44.47 -29.97
N TYR A 64 21.35 43.21 -30.37
CA TYR A 64 20.82 42.03 -29.67
C TYR A 64 21.38 41.88 -28.25
N GLN A 65 22.70 42.02 -28.08
CA GLN A 65 23.33 41.94 -26.76
C GLN A 65 22.91 43.12 -25.87
N ALA A 66 22.76 44.32 -26.42
CA ALA A 66 22.23 45.47 -25.70
C ALA A 66 20.78 45.23 -25.23
N ALA A 67 19.92 44.71 -26.10
CA ALA A 67 18.54 44.36 -25.77
C ALA A 67 18.45 43.32 -24.65
N LEU A 68 19.32 42.31 -24.67
CA LEU A 68 19.36 41.27 -23.64
C LEU A 68 19.78 41.81 -22.26
N ILE A 69 20.73 42.75 -22.23
CA ILE A 69 21.15 43.43 -21.00
C ILE A 69 20.00 44.28 -20.43
N ILE A 70 19.33 45.05 -21.30
CA ILE A 70 18.17 45.88 -20.92
C ILE A 70 17.02 45.02 -20.42
N TYR A 71 16.73 43.90 -21.10
CA TYR A 71 15.69 42.96 -20.69
C TYR A 71 15.93 42.39 -19.29
N ARG A 72 17.17 41.96 -19.00
CA ARG A 72 17.54 41.45 -17.67
C ARG A 72 17.46 42.53 -16.59
N LEU A 73 17.85 43.76 -16.92
CA LEU A 73 17.70 44.91 -16.02
C LEU A 73 16.22 45.17 -15.68
N LEU A 74 15.35 45.14 -16.68
CA LEU A 74 13.91 45.34 -16.48
C LEU A 74 13.27 44.23 -15.64
N GLN A 75 13.64 42.96 -15.88
CA GLN A 75 13.22 41.82 -15.07
C GLN A 75 13.65 41.95 -13.60
N GLN A 76 14.86 42.46 -13.37
CA GLN A 76 15.36 42.71 -12.02
C GLN A 76 14.57 43.82 -11.32
N ILE A 77 14.32 44.95 -12.00
CA ILE A 77 13.50 46.05 -11.47
C ILE A 77 12.09 45.55 -11.12
N GLU A 78 11.47 44.75 -12.01
CA GLU A 78 10.15 44.18 -11.79
C GLU A 78 10.10 43.25 -10.57
N ALA A 79 11.13 42.41 -10.40
CA ALA A 79 11.24 41.52 -9.25
C ALA A 79 11.44 42.29 -7.92
N GLU A 80 12.24 43.35 -7.92
CA GLU A 80 12.45 44.22 -6.75
C GLU A 80 11.13 44.93 -6.34
N MET A 81 10.41 45.49 -7.32
CA MET A 81 9.10 46.12 -7.08
C MET A 81 8.08 45.14 -6.50
N LYS A 82 8.04 43.90 -6.99
CA LYS A 82 7.11 42.86 -6.50
C LYS A 82 7.39 42.43 -5.05
N GLN A 83 8.64 42.51 -4.60
CA GLN A 83 9.04 42.03 -3.28
C GLN A 83 9.03 43.11 -2.19
N GLN A 84 9.36 44.36 -2.54
CA GLN A 84 9.59 45.41 -1.55
C GLN A 84 8.76 46.69 -1.77
N GLY A 85 7.95 46.75 -2.83
CA GLY A 85 7.11 47.92 -3.15
C GLY A 85 7.87 49.14 -3.69
N GLU A 86 9.19 49.18 -3.51
CA GLU A 86 10.14 50.15 -4.04
C GLU A 86 11.28 49.39 -4.75
N SER A 87 11.90 49.98 -5.78
CA SER A 87 13.09 49.41 -6.43
C SER A 87 14.30 50.30 -6.13
N PRO A 88 15.26 49.85 -5.31
CA PRO A 88 16.52 50.54 -5.09
C PRO A 88 17.28 50.80 -6.40
N THR A 89 17.09 49.93 -7.40
CA THR A 89 17.66 50.10 -8.74
C THR A 89 17.03 51.27 -9.49
N MET A 90 15.71 51.51 -9.36
CA MET A 90 15.06 52.71 -9.91
C MET A 90 15.39 53.98 -9.13
N GLU A 91 15.53 53.92 -7.80
CA GLU A 91 15.93 55.07 -6.98
C GLU A 91 17.35 55.55 -7.27
N ALA A 92 18.24 54.63 -7.66
CA ALA A 92 19.62 54.93 -8.02
C ALA A 92 19.78 55.47 -9.46
N MET A 93 18.72 55.42 -10.29
CA MET A 93 18.75 55.93 -11.66
C MET A 93 18.32 57.40 -11.70
N SER A 94 19.08 58.23 -12.42
CA SER A 94 18.66 59.60 -12.66
C SER A 94 17.43 59.64 -13.58
N SER A 95 16.65 60.71 -13.52
CA SER A 95 15.53 60.92 -14.45
C SER A 95 15.98 60.98 -15.91
N GLU A 96 17.21 61.42 -16.18
CA GLU A 96 17.84 61.39 -17.51
C GLU A 96 18.09 59.94 -17.98
N ASP A 97 18.61 59.07 -17.11
CA ASP A 97 18.89 57.66 -17.44
C ASP A 97 17.61 56.87 -17.72
N LEU A 98 16.53 57.19 -17.00
CA LEU A 98 15.23 56.54 -17.16
C LEU A 98 14.55 56.97 -18.47
N GLU A 99 14.75 58.23 -18.89
CA GLU A 99 14.30 58.73 -20.19
C GLU A 99 15.12 58.14 -21.35
N ALA A 100 16.44 58.03 -21.19
CA ALA A 100 17.31 57.35 -22.14
C ALA A 100 16.94 55.87 -22.30
N LEU A 101 16.62 55.18 -21.21
CA LEU A 101 16.15 53.79 -21.22
C LEU A 101 14.81 53.66 -21.97
N LYS A 102 13.85 54.56 -21.72
CA LYS A 102 12.56 54.60 -22.43
C LYS A 102 12.73 54.81 -23.94
N ASN A 103 13.59 55.75 -24.33
CA ASN A 103 13.88 56.03 -25.74
C ASN A 103 14.53 54.82 -26.42
N ALA A 104 15.50 54.17 -25.75
CA ALA A 104 16.15 52.97 -26.27
C ALA A 104 15.17 51.79 -26.46
N VAL A 105 14.24 51.59 -25.52
CA VAL A 105 13.21 50.55 -25.61
C VAL A 105 12.22 50.85 -26.75
N GLN A 106 11.81 52.11 -26.92
CA GLN A 106 10.92 52.52 -28.02
C GLN A 106 11.57 52.37 -29.40
N GLU A 107 12.84 52.74 -29.52
CA GLU A 107 13.62 52.58 -30.76
C GLU A 107 13.78 51.10 -31.12
N LEU A 108 14.10 50.26 -30.14
CA LEU A 108 14.24 48.81 -30.35
C LEU A 108 12.91 48.16 -30.73
N ALA A 109 11.80 48.58 -30.13
CA ALA A 109 10.46 48.08 -30.46
C ALA A 109 10.02 48.46 -31.89
N ALA A 110 10.32 49.69 -32.31
CA ALA A 110 10.03 50.17 -33.67
C ALA A 110 10.83 49.39 -34.72
N GLU A 111 12.09 49.07 -34.45
CA GLU A 111 12.91 48.27 -35.34
C GLU A 111 12.51 46.80 -35.41
N LEU A 112 12.08 46.22 -34.29
CA LEU A 112 11.57 44.85 -34.28
C LEU A 112 10.28 44.72 -35.11
N ALA A 113 9.39 45.71 -35.01
CA ALA A 113 8.20 45.79 -35.85
C ALA A 113 8.55 45.94 -37.34
N ALA A 114 9.57 46.75 -37.65
CA ALA A 114 10.07 46.89 -39.02
C ALA A 114 10.77 45.61 -39.55
N LEU A 115 11.40 44.83 -38.68
CA LEU A 115 12.01 43.54 -39.02
C LEU A 115 10.93 42.48 -39.29
N GLY A 116 9.85 42.45 -38.49
CA GLY A 116 8.69 41.58 -38.73
C GLY A 116 7.99 41.84 -40.08
N VAL A 117 7.89 43.11 -40.48
CA VAL A 117 7.39 43.49 -41.81
C VAL A 117 8.34 43.06 -42.94
N ARG A 118 9.66 43.08 -42.71
CA ARG A 118 10.66 42.63 -43.69
C ARG A 118 10.76 41.11 -43.80
N VAL A 119 10.54 40.37 -42.71
CA VAL A 119 10.51 38.90 -42.69
C VAL A 119 9.23 38.38 -43.36
N SER A 120 8.07 38.99 -43.10
CA SER A 120 6.82 38.67 -43.81
C SER A 120 6.92 38.93 -45.31
N ALA A 121 7.58 40.00 -45.74
CA ALA A 121 7.86 40.25 -47.16
C ALA A 121 8.90 39.29 -47.78
N LEU A 122 9.78 38.70 -46.96
CA LEU A 122 10.75 37.67 -47.38
C LEU A 122 10.09 36.28 -47.46
N GLU A 123 9.13 35.99 -46.59
CA GLU A 123 8.29 34.79 -46.63
C GLU A 123 7.37 34.77 -47.85
N ASP A 124 6.85 35.93 -48.26
CA ASP A 124 6.05 36.08 -49.49
C ASP A 124 6.90 36.02 -50.79
N SER A 125 8.23 36.12 -50.69
CA SER A 125 9.17 36.11 -51.84
C SER A 125 10.12 34.92 -51.86
N ALA A 126 10.13 34.08 -50.82
CA ALA A 126 10.85 32.82 -50.80
C ALA A 126 10.06 31.78 -51.61
N ALA A 127 10.71 31.14 -52.58
CA ALA A 127 10.13 30.15 -53.50
C ALA A 127 9.18 29.18 -52.76
N THR A 128 7.96 29.03 -53.27
CA THR A 128 6.91 28.24 -52.60
C THR A 128 7.28 26.75 -52.61
N LYS A 129 6.71 25.97 -51.67
CA LYS A 129 6.83 24.50 -51.65
C LYS A 129 6.51 23.82 -52.99
N GLU A 130 5.68 24.47 -53.81
CA GLU A 130 5.35 23.99 -55.16
C GLU A 130 6.51 24.14 -56.14
N ASP A 131 7.34 25.19 -56.03
CA ASP A 131 8.51 25.39 -56.88
C ASP A 131 9.63 24.38 -56.56
N ILE A 132 9.80 24.03 -55.28
CA ILE A 132 10.77 23.01 -54.84
C ILE A 132 10.32 21.61 -55.28
N ALA A 133 9.04 21.27 -55.10
CA ALA A 133 8.49 19.99 -55.58
C ALA A 133 8.56 19.86 -57.11
N ARG A 134 8.47 20.98 -57.84
CA ARG A 134 8.63 21.02 -59.29
C ARG A 134 10.08 20.84 -59.73
N LEU A 135 11.04 21.37 -58.98
CA LEU A 135 12.47 21.14 -59.18
C LEU A 135 12.89 19.69 -58.88
N GLU A 136 12.36 19.11 -57.81
CA GLU A 136 12.57 17.68 -57.47
C GLU A 136 12.01 16.77 -58.56
N ALA A 137 10.79 17.03 -59.04
CA ALA A 137 10.19 16.28 -60.14
C ALA A 137 10.99 16.38 -61.45
N LEU A 138 11.54 17.57 -61.78
CA LEU A 138 12.40 17.76 -62.94
C LEU A 138 13.76 17.03 -62.81
N ILE A 139 14.29 16.94 -61.59
CA ILE A 139 15.53 16.18 -61.29
C ILE A 139 15.28 14.68 -61.41
N GLU A 140 14.12 14.19 -60.95
CA GLU A 140 13.70 12.79 -61.08
C GLU A 140 13.49 12.40 -62.55
N GLU A 141 12.91 13.30 -63.34
CA GLU A 141 12.72 13.15 -64.79
C GLU A 141 14.07 13.13 -65.55
N LEU A 142 15.03 13.96 -65.15
CA LEU A 142 16.40 13.95 -65.67
C LEU A 142 17.18 12.67 -65.32
N LYS A 143 16.98 12.11 -64.12
CA LYS A 143 17.57 10.82 -63.71
C LYS A 143 16.99 9.62 -64.46
N ALA A 144 15.78 9.74 -65.00
CA ALA A 144 15.09 8.66 -65.70
C ALA A 144 15.41 8.57 -67.22
N GLN A 145 16.19 9.51 -67.78
CA GLN A 145 16.57 9.43 -69.20
C GLN A 145 17.63 8.35 -69.46
N PRO A 146 17.50 7.54 -70.53
CA PRO A 146 18.49 6.52 -70.87
C PRO A 146 19.83 7.15 -71.26
N ALA A 147 20.92 6.48 -70.87
CA ALA A 147 22.30 6.93 -71.03
C ALA A 147 22.60 7.41 -72.48
N PRO A 148 23.31 8.55 -72.65
CA PRO A 148 23.74 9.01 -73.97
C PRO A 148 24.83 8.10 -74.57
N GLU A 149 24.95 8.16 -75.89
CA GLU A 149 25.92 7.41 -76.71
C GLU A 149 27.39 7.52 -76.26
N PRO A 150 28.26 6.56 -76.65
CA PRO A 150 29.60 6.40 -76.09
C PRO A 150 30.50 7.59 -76.45
N GLY A 151 30.86 8.39 -75.44
CA GLY A 151 31.77 9.53 -75.62
C GLY A 151 31.70 10.64 -74.57
N MET A 152 30.80 10.60 -73.59
CA MET A 152 30.75 11.61 -72.51
C MET A 152 31.40 11.14 -71.21
N ASP A 153 32.17 12.04 -70.61
CA ASP A 153 33.04 11.81 -69.47
C ASP A 153 32.23 11.56 -68.19
N GLN A 154 32.23 10.30 -67.74
CA GLN A 154 31.41 9.79 -66.63
C GLN A 154 31.71 10.50 -65.30
N ALA A 155 32.90 11.10 -65.18
CA ALA A 155 33.31 11.90 -64.03
C ALA A 155 32.57 13.24 -63.91
N ALA A 156 32.21 13.87 -65.03
CA ALA A 156 31.51 15.16 -65.02
C ALA A 156 30.03 15.00 -64.60
N LEU A 157 29.42 13.86 -64.93
CA LEU A 157 28.06 13.52 -64.50
C LEU A 157 27.99 13.19 -63.01
N GLN A 158 29.01 12.52 -62.46
CA GLN A 158 29.11 12.25 -61.03
C GLN A 158 29.37 13.55 -60.22
N ASP A 159 30.26 14.44 -60.70
CA ASP A 159 30.49 15.75 -60.07
C ASP A 159 29.22 16.62 -60.07
N LEU A 160 28.42 16.55 -61.14
CA LEU A 160 27.13 17.26 -61.18
C LEU A 160 26.11 16.66 -60.19
N ALA A 161 26.04 15.34 -60.08
CA ALA A 161 25.16 14.65 -59.13
C ALA A 161 25.53 14.98 -57.68
N ASP A 162 26.82 14.91 -57.34
CA ASP A 162 27.34 15.21 -56.00
C ASP A 162 27.10 16.69 -55.63
N ARG A 163 27.20 17.62 -56.60
CA ARG A 163 26.89 19.04 -56.39
C ARG A 163 25.40 19.31 -56.19
N VAL A 164 24.52 18.57 -56.87
CA VAL A 164 23.07 18.68 -56.69
C VAL A 164 22.65 18.11 -55.33
N GLU A 165 23.27 17.01 -54.88
CA GLU A 165 23.04 16.45 -53.54
C GLU A 165 23.54 17.39 -52.43
N ALA A 166 24.73 17.97 -52.61
CA ALA A 166 25.24 19.00 -51.69
C ALA A 166 24.35 20.25 -51.63
N ALA A 167 23.77 20.66 -52.77
CA ALA A 167 22.84 21.80 -52.82
C ALA A 167 21.49 21.48 -52.15
N SER A 168 20.99 20.24 -52.27
CA SER A 168 19.79 19.77 -51.58
C SER A 168 19.97 19.73 -50.06
N ILE A 169 21.10 19.20 -49.57
CA ILE A 169 21.41 19.17 -48.13
C ILE A 169 21.54 20.59 -47.56
N ALA A 170 22.14 21.51 -48.33
CA ALA A 170 22.23 22.92 -47.93
C ALA A 170 20.85 23.60 -47.88
N ALA A 171 19.93 23.27 -48.80
CA ALA A 171 18.56 23.78 -48.81
C ALA A 171 17.75 23.26 -47.61
N ASP A 172 17.87 21.97 -47.27
CA ASP A 172 17.21 21.38 -46.09
C ASP A 172 17.73 21.99 -44.78
N THR A 173 19.04 22.24 -44.71
CA THR A 173 19.65 22.90 -43.55
C THR A 173 19.17 24.34 -43.41
N ALA A 174 19.05 25.07 -44.53
CA ALA A 174 18.52 26.44 -44.53
C ALA A 174 17.03 26.48 -44.15
N LEU A 175 16.23 25.50 -44.58
CA LEU A 175 14.81 25.39 -44.22
C LEU A 175 14.63 25.08 -42.73
N ALA A 176 15.44 24.19 -42.16
CA ALA A 176 15.42 23.89 -40.73
C ALA A 176 15.81 25.12 -39.88
N GLN A 177 16.80 25.89 -40.33
CA GLN A 177 17.19 27.14 -39.67
C GLN A 177 16.09 28.21 -39.78
N ALA A 178 15.38 28.31 -40.91
CA ALA A 178 14.25 29.22 -41.08
C ALA A 178 13.06 28.83 -40.18
N GLN A 179 12.77 27.53 -40.04
CA GLN A 179 11.72 27.04 -39.11
C GLN A 179 12.06 27.33 -37.65
N GLN A 180 13.31 27.14 -37.25
CA GLN A 180 13.76 27.47 -35.91
C GLN A 180 13.67 28.98 -35.62
N LEU A 181 13.96 29.81 -36.63
CA LEU A 181 13.84 31.26 -36.51
C LEU A 181 12.37 31.71 -36.42
N ALA A 182 11.47 31.06 -37.16
CA ALA A 182 10.02 31.31 -37.10
C ALA A 182 9.44 30.97 -35.72
N GLU A 183 9.83 29.83 -35.11
CA GLU A 183 9.41 29.47 -33.75
C GLU A 183 9.92 30.48 -32.71
N GLN A 184 11.13 31.01 -32.89
CA GLN A 184 11.68 32.06 -32.01
C GLN A 184 10.94 33.39 -32.17
N LEU A 185 10.52 33.74 -33.39
CA LEU A 185 9.73 34.94 -33.67
C LEU A 185 8.31 34.84 -33.09
N GLU A 186 7.67 33.67 -33.16
CA GLU A 186 6.37 33.40 -32.56
C GLU A 186 6.41 33.52 -31.03
N ALA A 187 7.44 32.94 -30.39
CA ALA A 187 7.64 33.05 -28.95
C ALA A 187 7.83 34.52 -28.51
N LEU A 188 8.59 35.29 -29.29
CA LEU A 188 8.85 36.70 -29.01
C LEU A 188 7.60 37.57 -29.22
N ALA A 189 6.76 37.25 -30.21
CA ALA A 189 5.46 37.90 -30.41
C ALA A 189 4.51 37.65 -29.24
N GLN A 190 4.54 36.45 -28.67
CA GLN A 190 3.72 36.08 -27.51
C GLN A 190 4.17 36.83 -26.24
N ASP A 191 5.48 36.98 -26.04
CA ASP A 191 6.03 37.78 -24.94
C ASP A 191 5.71 39.28 -25.10
N LEU A 192 5.70 39.81 -26.32
CA LEU A 192 5.32 41.19 -26.61
C LEU A 192 3.84 41.46 -26.27
N GLU A 193 2.97 40.48 -26.49
CA GLU A 193 1.55 40.57 -26.11
C GLU A 193 1.37 40.56 -24.58
N GLY A 194 2.21 39.80 -23.86
CA GLY A 194 2.33 39.88 -22.40
C GLY A 194 2.75 41.26 -21.90
N VAL A 195 3.82 41.83 -22.47
CA VAL A 195 4.31 43.19 -22.13
C VAL A 195 3.24 44.25 -22.43
N LYS A 196 2.48 44.11 -23.51
CA LYS A 196 1.36 45.00 -23.84
C LYS A 196 0.26 44.93 -22.78
N GLY A 197 -0.01 43.73 -22.23
CA GLY A 197 -0.90 43.54 -21.09
C GLY A 197 -0.40 44.23 -19.83
N ASP A 198 0.89 44.10 -19.52
CA ASP A 198 1.51 44.74 -18.35
C ASP A 198 1.52 46.28 -18.47
N VAL A 199 1.76 46.82 -19.67
CA VAL A 199 1.68 48.27 -19.95
C VAL A 199 0.25 48.78 -19.79
N ALA A 200 -0.77 48.02 -20.22
CA ALA A 200 -2.17 48.38 -19.99
C ALA A 200 -2.53 48.36 -18.49
N GLY A 201 -1.97 47.41 -17.73
CA GLY A 201 -2.06 47.36 -16.28
C GLY A 201 -1.44 48.59 -15.61
N LEU A 202 -0.24 48.98 -16.03
CA LEU A 202 0.45 50.18 -15.54
C LEU A 202 -0.28 51.48 -15.90
N GLN A 203 -0.85 51.59 -17.10
CA GLN A 203 -1.68 52.74 -17.47
C GLN A 203 -2.90 52.87 -16.55
N THR A 204 -3.59 51.76 -16.28
CA THR A 204 -4.73 51.73 -15.36
C THR A 204 -4.32 52.17 -13.95
N GLN A 205 -3.14 51.73 -13.49
CA GLN A 205 -2.60 52.12 -12.18
C GLN A 205 -2.22 53.60 -12.10
N VAL A 206 -1.64 54.15 -13.18
CA VAL A 206 -1.28 55.57 -13.28
C VAL A 206 -2.54 56.45 -13.30
N GLU A 207 -3.59 56.05 -14.02
CA GLU A 207 -4.88 56.75 -14.01
C GLU A 207 -5.53 56.73 -12.62
N ALA A 208 -5.50 55.57 -11.94
CA ALA A 208 -5.99 55.45 -10.57
C ALA A 208 -5.19 56.35 -9.59
N ASN A 209 -3.86 56.40 -9.73
CA ASN A 209 -3.01 57.26 -8.91
C ASN A 209 -3.23 58.75 -9.22
N ALA A 210 -3.44 59.13 -10.47
CA ALA A 210 -3.76 60.50 -10.86
C ALA A 210 -5.11 60.96 -10.26
N GLN A 211 -6.12 60.08 -10.27
CA GLN A 211 -7.40 60.33 -9.62
C GLN A 211 -7.24 60.45 -8.10
N ALA A 212 -6.43 59.60 -7.47
CA ALA A 212 -6.13 59.68 -6.04
C ALA A 212 -5.39 60.98 -5.66
N ILE A 213 -4.46 61.45 -6.49
CA ILE A 213 -3.76 62.74 -6.29
C ILE A 213 -4.72 63.90 -6.47
N GLN A 214 -5.63 63.85 -7.44
CA GLN A 214 -6.66 64.87 -7.61
C GLN A 214 -7.59 64.93 -6.40
N ALA A 215 -8.05 63.77 -5.91
CA ALA A 215 -8.86 63.68 -4.70
C ALA A 215 -8.10 64.19 -3.46
N LEU A 216 -6.80 63.91 -3.34
CA LEU A 216 -5.95 64.44 -2.27
C LEU A 216 -5.77 65.96 -2.35
N ASN A 217 -5.65 66.53 -3.55
CA ASN A 217 -5.60 67.98 -3.73
C ASN A 217 -6.94 68.64 -3.40
N GLU A 218 -8.06 68.05 -3.81
CA GLU A 218 -9.41 68.52 -3.43
C GLU A 218 -9.62 68.42 -1.91
N LEU A 219 -9.15 67.34 -1.28
CA LEU A 219 -9.16 67.17 0.17
C LEU A 219 -8.26 68.20 0.87
N ALA A 220 -7.09 68.53 0.32
CA ALA A 220 -6.20 69.55 0.89
C ALA A 220 -6.79 70.97 0.79
N VAL A 221 -7.54 71.26 -0.27
CA VAL A 221 -8.28 72.53 -0.44
C VAL A 221 -9.44 72.59 0.56
N LEU A 222 -10.20 71.50 0.71
CA LEU A 222 -11.27 71.38 1.71
C LEU A 222 -10.72 71.49 3.14
N LEU A 223 -9.60 70.82 3.46
CA LEU A 223 -8.96 70.88 4.77
C LEU A 223 -8.46 72.30 5.09
N ASN A 224 -7.96 73.05 4.10
CA ASN A 224 -7.58 74.45 4.30
C ASN A 224 -8.79 75.35 4.54
N GLN A 225 -9.94 75.11 3.88
CA GLN A 225 -11.19 75.79 4.20
C GLN A 225 -11.70 75.42 5.59
N ASP A 226 -11.61 74.16 5.99
CA ASP A 226 -12.01 73.69 7.31
C ASP A 226 -11.12 74.26 8.42
N VAL A 227 -9.81 74.39 8.18
CA VAL A 227 -8.88 75.04 9.13
C VAL A 227 -9.20 76.53 9.29
N LEU A 228 -9.55 77.23 8.20
CA LEU A 228 -10.01 78.62 8.25
C LEU A 228 -11.35 78.73 9.01
N ALA A 229 -12.30 77.85 8.74
CA ALA A 229 -13.56 77.79 9.48
C ALA A 229 -13.36 77.42 10.96
N LEU A 230 -12.37 76.57 11.27
CA LEU A 230 -11.98 76.26 12.65
C LEU A 230 -11.33 77.46 13.32
N GLN A 231 -10.49 78.21 12.63
CA GLN A 231 -9.90 79.46 13.14
C GLN A 231 -10.98 80.51 13.41
N ASP A 232 -11.97 80.65 12.53
CA ASP A 232 -13.10 81.55 12.75
C ASP A 232 -13.96 81.09 13.93
N ARG A 233 -14.20 79.78 14.08
CA ARG A 233 -14.92 79.20 15.23
C ARG A 233 -14.14 79.32 16.53
N VAL A 234 -12.82 79.14 16.52
CA VAL A 234 -11.93 79.34 17.68
C VAL A 234 -11.88 80.82 18.06
N THR A 235 -11.80 81.72 17.09
CA THR A 235 -11.86 83.17 17.32
C THR A 235 -13.22 83.59 17.89
N ALA A 236 -14.31 83.00 17.40
CA ALA A 236 -15.66 83.19 17.95
C ALA A 236 -15.81 82.59 19.36
N LEU A 237 -15.18 81.45 19.64
CA LEU A 237 -15.14 80.83 20.97
C LEU A 237 -14.28 81.62 21.95
N GLU A 238 -13.13 82.15 21.54
CA GLU A 238 -12.27 83.05 22.32
C GLU A 238 -12.99 84.38 22.62
N LYS A 239 -13.78 84.87 21.66
CA LYS A 239 -14.66 86.02 21.85
C LYS A 239 -15.84 85.70 22.79
N ALA A 240 -16.44 84.52 22.69
CA ALA A 240 -17.51 84.08 23.60
C ALA A 240 -17.01 83.75 25.02
N LEU A 241 -15.77 83.28 25.18
CA LEU A 241 -15.14 83.05 26.48
C LEU A 241 -14.67 84.34 27.16
N SER A 242 -14.31 85.37 26.39
CA SER A 242 -13.92 86.69 26.94
C SER A 242 -15.12 87.54 27.34
N GLU A 243 -16.31 87.25 26.80
CA GLU A 243 -17.55 87.96 27.09
C GLU A 243 -18.67 87.01 27.54
N GLN A 244 -18.61 86.47 28.77
CA GLN A 244 -19.81 86.40 29.62
C GLN A 244 -19.56 85.93 31.06
N GLN A 245 -19.88 86.83 32.00
CA GLN A 245 -20.57 86.44 33.24
C GLN A 245 -21.79 85.58 32.87
N ALA A 246 -21.90 84.39 33.44
CA ALA A 246 -23.03 83.46 33.26
C ALA A 246 -24.37 84.08 33.70
N PRO A 247 -25.56 83.46 33.46
CA PRO A 247 -25.87 82.25 32.68
C PRO A 247 -27.09 82.43 31.72
N GLU A 248 -27.15 81.75 30.58
CA GLU A 248 -28.39 81.17 30.04
C GLU A 248 -28.10 80.28 28.83
N LEU A 249 -28.73 79.10 28.81
CA LEU A 249 -28.57 78.03 27.82
C LEU A 249 -29.05 78.47 26.43
N PRO A 250 -28.28 78.28 25.33
CA PRO A 250 -28.81 78.43 23.98
C PRO A 250 -29.30 77.10 23.41
N ASP A 251 -30.61 77.10 23.18
CA ASP A 251 -31.42 76.44 22.15
C ASP A 251 -30.75 75.42 21.19
N LEU A 252 -31.32 74.21 21.14
CA LEU A 252 -30.87 73.05 20.36
C LEU A 252 -31.44 73.01 18.93
N GLU A 253 -32.20 74.01 18.48
CA GLU A 253 -32.85 74.01 17.15
C GLU A 253 -31.95 74.43 15.96
N GLN A 254 -30.64 74.61 16.14
CA GLN A 254 -29.70 74.92 15.05
C GLN A 254 -28.68 73.82 14.70
N PHE A 255 -28.94 72.56 15.09
CA PHE A 255 -28.10 71.45 14.63
C PHE A 255 -28.57 70.90 13.27
N ALA A 256 -27.64 70.90 12.32
CA ALA A 256 -27.71 70.48 10.92
C ALA A 256 -28.42 71.48 9.99
N SER A 257 -27.62 72.30 9.30
CA SER A 257 -28.07 73.00 8.11
C SER A 257 -28.49 71.99 7.03
N LYS A 258 -29.36 72.39 6.09
CA LYS A 258 -29.72 71.53 4.94
C LYS A 258 -28.48 71.01 4.18
N GLU A 259 -27.40 71.78 4.18
CA GLU A 259 -26.13 71.40 3.57
C GLU A 259 -25.43 70.28 4.34
N ASP A 260 -25.43 70.30 5.69
CA ASP A 260 -24.84 69.21 6.49
C ASP A 260 -25.59 67.88 6.28
N VAL A 261 -26.92 67.94 6.18
CA VAL A 261 -27.74 66.76 5.88
C VAL A 261 -27.50 66.26 4.45
N ALA A 262 -27.31 67.17 3.49
CA ALA A 262 -27.01 66.82 2.10
C ALA A 262 -25.63 66.17 1.96
N ALA A 263 -24.61 66.71 2.63
CA ALA A 263 -23.26 66.15 2.63
C ALA A 263 -23.20 64.75 3.26
N VAL A 264 -23.92 64.54 4.38
CA VAL A 264 -24.04 63.20 5.00
C VAL A 264 -24.82 62.24 4.10
N GLN A 265 -25.84 62.71 3.36
CA GLN A 265 -26.57 61.89 2.40
C GLN A 265 -25.71 61.49 1.20
N GLU A 266 -24.87 62.40 0.69
CA GLU A 266 -23.96 62.14 -0.43
C GLU A 266 -22.85 61.18 -0.03
N PHE A 267 -22.24 61.37 1.14
CA PHE A 267 -21.28 60.41 1.70
C PHE A 267 -21.91 59.04 1.96
N ALA A 268 -23.13 58.99 2.51
CA ALA A 268 -23.86 57.74 2.70
C ALA A 268 -24.22 57.05 1.38
N ALA A 269 -24.47 57.81 0.31
CA ALA A 269 -24.72 57.27 -1.02
C ALA A 269 -23.44 56.69 -1.65
N ALA A 270 -22.32 57.40 -1.54
CA ALA A 270 -21.00 56.92 -1.99
C ALA A 270 -20.60 55.64 -1.24
N LEU A 271 -20.73 55.62 0.09
CA LEU A 271 -20.39 54.46 0.92
C LEU A 271 -21.30 53.25 0.63
N ARG A 272 -22.57 53.50 0.29
CA ARG A 272 -23.48 52.43 -0.17
C ARG A 272 -23.07 51.88 -1.54
N SER A 273 -22.63 52.73 -2.46
CA SER A 273 -22.11 52.32 -3.76
C SER A 273 -20.84 51.48 -3.62
N ASP A 274 -19.91 51.91 -2.77
CA ASP A 274 -18.66 51.18 -2.49
C ASP A 274 -18.94 49.83 -1.82
N LEU A 275 -19.91 49.77 -0.90
CA LEU A 275 -20.32 48.53 -0.25
C LEU A 275 -20.94 47.54 -1.25
N VAL A 276 -21.74 48.03 -2.21
CA VAL A 276 -22.30 47.20 -3.29
C VAL A 276 -21.18 46.68 -4.18
N GLY A 277 -20.25 47.54 -4.61
CA GLY A 277 -19.10 47.12 -5.41
C GLY A 277 -18.18 46.13 -4.68
N LEU A 278 -18.01 46.28 -3.36
CA LEU A 278 -17.28 45.32 -2.53
C LEU A 278 -18.03 43.99 -2.43
N SER A 279 -19.35 44.01 -2.24
CA SER A 279 -20.19 42.81 -2.19
C SER A 279 -20.11 42.03 -3.50
N GLU A 280 -20.17 42.70 -4.66
CA GLU A 280 -20.03 42.06 -5.97
C GLU A 280 -18.65 41.42 -6.16
N LYS A 281 -17.58 42.11 -5.73
CA LYS A 281 -16.21 41.56 -5.74
C LYS A 281 -16.06 40.35 -4.79
N VAL A 282 -16.68 40.40 -3.61
CA VAL A 282 -16.68 39.28 -2.65
C VAL A 282 -17.44 38.09 -3.23
N SER A 283 -18.63 38.29 -3.81
CA SER A 283 -19.38 37.21 -4.46
C SER A 283 -18.65 36.62 -5.67
N ALA A 284 -17.96 37.45 -6.47
CA ALA A 284 -17.10 36.98 -7.55
C ALA A 284 -15.90 36.17 -7.03
N LEU A 285 -15.30 36.59 -5.92
CA LEU A 285 -14.22 35.86 -5.26
C LEU A 285 -14.71 34.53 -4.68
N GLU A 286 -15.86 34.52 -4.00
CA GLU A 286 -16.52 33.31 -3.47
C GLU A 286 -16.80 32.31 -4.58
N ASN A 287 -17.32 32.77 -5.73
CA ASN A 287 -17.55 31.92 -6.90
C ASN A 287 -16.24 31.35 -7.46
N ARG A 288 -15.18 32.17 -7.59
CA ARG A 288 -13.86 31.71 -8.05
C ARG A 288 -13.22 30.73 -7.06
N VAL A 289 -13.36 30.96 -5.76
CA VAL A 289 -12.88 30.05 -4.70
C VAL A 289 -13.67 28.75 -4.71
N ALA A 290 -14.99 28.79 -4.93
CA ALA A 290 -15.83 27.61 -5.10
C ALA A 290 -15.43 26.80 -6.34
N GLU A 291 -15.11 27.44 -7.48
CA GLU A 291 -14.60 26.75 -8.67
C GLU A 291 -13.20 26.16 -8.45
N LEU A 292 -12.29 26.89 -7.81
CA LEU A 292 -10.95 26.38 -7.46
C LEU A 292 -11.01 25.21 -6.46
N SER A 293 -12.02 25.19 -5.58
CA SER A 293 -12.22 24.09 -4.64
C SER A 293 -12.77 22.81 -5.28
N ARG A 294 -13.34 22.90 -6.50
CA ARG A 294 -13.90 21.75 -7.22
C ARG A 294 -12.88 20.83 -7.87
N VAL A 295 -11.62 21.24 -8.06
CA VAL A 295 -10.57 20.36 -8.62
C VAL A 295 -9.38 20.31 -7.65
N GLN A 296 -9.51 19.50 -6.59
CA GLN A 296 -8.40 19.20 -5.70
C GLN A 296 -7.87 17.81 -6.03
N TYR A 297 -6.76 17.76 -6.77
CA TYR A 297 -5.91 16.58 -6.75
C TYR A 297 -5.17 16.57 -5.43
N SER A 298 -5.49 15.63 -4.54
CA SER A 298 -4.64 15.39 -3.37
C SER A 298 -3.55 14.40 -3.76
N ILE A 299 -2.29 14.77 -3.50
CA ILE A 299 -1.17 13.85 -3.54
C ILE A 299 -1.07 13.22 -2.16
N SER A 300 -0.91 11.91 -2.11
CA SER A 300 -0.57 11.21 -0.87
C SER A 300 0.47 10.14 -1.13
N GLY A 301 1.19 9.72 -0.10
CA GLY A 301 2.20 8.70 -0.25
C GLY A 301 2.84 8.26 1.04
N SER A 302 3.73 7.28 0.94
CA SER A 302 4.61 6.91 2.05
C SER A 302 6.02 6.64 1.57
N LEU A 303 7.01 7.15 2.30
CA LEU A 303 8.41 6.74 2.19
C LEU A 303 8.74 5.89 3.41
N SER A 304 9.04 4.61 3.20
CA SER A 304 9.50 3.71 4.27
C SER A 304 10.92 3.25 3.96
N ALA A 305 11.86 3.50 4.86
CA ALA A 305 13.22 2.99 4.77
C ALA A 305 13.51 2.06 5.94
N THR A 306 14.12 0.90 5.69
CA THR A 306 14.59 -0.02 6.74
C THR A 306 16.03 -0.40 6.46
N TYR A 307 16.88 -0.33 7.48
CA TYR A 307 18.23 -0.87 7.49
C TYR A 307 18.40 -1.79 8.69
N GLY A 308 18.84 -3.03 8.48
CA GLY A 308 19.16 -3.89 9.60
C GLY A 308 20.20 -4.96 9.28
N THR A 309 20.88 -5.41 10.34
CA THR A 309 21.81 -6.53 10.30
C THR A 309 21.44 -7.61 11.30
N VAL A 310 21.37 -8.88 10.90
CA VAL A 310 21.39 -10.02 11.83
C VAL A 310 22.56 -10.94 11.47
N VAL A 311 23.48 -11.13 12.42
CA VAL A 311 24.73 -11.89 12.21
C VAL A 311 24.83 -12.98 13.26
N THR A 312 24.89 -14.24 12.83
CA THR A 312 25.28 -15.39 13.68
C THR A 312 26.72 -15.78 13.38
N GLN A 313 27.57 -15.92 14.40
CA GLN A 313 28.99 -16.22 14.19
C GLN A 313 29.25 -17.64 13.67
N GLY A 314 28.44 -18.62 14.07
CA GLY A 314 28.54 -20.04 13.73
C GLY A 314 27.57 -20.50 12.65
N GLY A 315 26.64 -19.64 12.20
CA GLY A 315 25.66 -19.97 11.16
C GLY A 315 24.49 -20.84 11.64
N THR A 316 24.27 -20.95 12.96
CA THR A 316 23.16 -21.71 13.54
C THR A 316 21.84 -20.97 13.33
N ASP A 317 20.84 -21.65 12.77
CA ASP A 317 19.51 -21.07 12.62
C ASP A 317 18.78 -20.96 13.96
N PHE A 318 18.17 -19.81 14.21
CA PHE A 318 17.33 -19.58 15.37
C PHE A 318 16.18 -18.62 15.05
N ASP A 319 15.11 -18.72 15.84
CA ASP A 319 13.91 -17.90 15.74
C ASP A 319 13.87 -16.90 16.90
N ILE A 320 13.90 -15.60 16.59
CA ILE A 320 13.87 -14.51 17.57
C ILE A 320 12.50 -14.42 18.26
N ASP A 321 11.40 -14.81 17.59
CA ASP A 321 10.05 -14.78 18.17
C ASP A 321 9.87 -15.79 19.32
N ARG A 322 10.78 -16.78 19.45
CA ARG A 322 10.87 -17.62 20.65
C ARG A 322 11.25 -16.85 21.91
N LEU A 323 11.87 -15.69 21.75
CA LEU A 323 12.26 -14.82 22.85
C LEU A 323 11.39 -13.56 22.91
N PHE A 324 11.15 -12.95 21.76
CA PHE A 324 10.49 -11.65 21.63
C PHE A 324 9.46 -11.68 20.49
N PRO A 325 8.24 -12.19 20.75
CA PRO A 325 7.19 -12.25 19.73
C PRO A 325 6.85 -10.86 19.18
N GLY A 326 6.81 -10.71 17.85
CA GLY A 326 6.42 -9.46 17.18
C GLY A 326 7.50 -8.38 17.19
N ASN A 327 8.76 -8.78 17.32
CA ASN A 327 9.92 -7.89 17.26
C ASN A 327 10.18 -7.42 15.81
N VAL A 328 10.92 -6.31 15.65
CA VAL A 328 11.18 -5.72 14.31
C VAL A 328 12.19 -6.49 13.44
N PHE A 329 12.89 -7.48 14.01
CA PHE A 329 13.75 -8.37 13.23
C PHE A 329 12.96 -9.51 12.60
N SER A 330 11.77 -9.80 13.14
CA SER A 330 10.88 -10.84 12.64
C SER A 330 9.96 -10.32 11.55
N SER A 331 9.66 -11.15 10.55
CA SER A 331 8.57 -10.89 9.61
C SER A 331 7.24 -11.52 10.03
N GLY A 332 7.17 -12.17 11.19
CA GLY A 332 6.00 -12.89 11.69
C GLY A 332 5.67 -14.20 10.94
N VAL A 333 6.59 -14.71 10.13
CA VAL A 333 6.41 -15.92 9.30
C VAL A 333 7.14 -17.10 9.95
N TYR A 334 6.41 -17.95 10.66
CA TYR A 334 6.93 -19.11 11.39
C TYR A 334 7.10 -20.38 10.51
N GLY A 335 8.31 -20.94 10.36
CA GLY A 335 8.62 -21.99 9.37
C GLY A 335 8.10 -23.42 9.63
N ASP A 336 8.22 -24.31 8.64
CA ASP A 336 7.87 -25.75 8.68
C ASP A 336 9.06 -26.68 9.07
N ALA A 337 8.76 -27.87 9.61
CA ALA A 337 9.70 -28.90 10.04
C ALA A 337 10.56 -29.52 8.91
N LEU A 338 10.17 -29.39 7.64
CA LEU A 338 10.92 -29.90 6.49
C LEU A 338 11.66 -28.80 5.69
N SER A 339 11.46 -27.53 6.03
CA SER A 339 12.11 -26.40 5.38
C SER A 339 13.17 -25.82 6.31
N ASN A 340 14.43 -26.12 6.03
CA ASN A 340 15.54 -25.85 6.94
C ASN A 340 15.80 -24.37 7.26
N VAL A 341 15.03 -23.37 6.82
CA VAL A 341 15.63 -22.29 6.01
C VAL A 341 14.64 -21.36 5.30
N GLN A 342 13.80 -20.55 5.96
CA GLN A 342 13.01 -19.50 5.28
C GLN A 342 13.48 -18.11 5.68
N LYS A 343 13.50 -17.19 4.72
CA LYS A 343 14.33 -15.98 4.62
C LYS A 343 14.15 -14.83 5.63
N PRO A 344 13.16 -14.73 6.54
CA PRO A 344 12.99 -13.47 7.27
C PRO A 344 13.72 -13.36 8.61
N ASP A 345 13.99 -14.45 9.34
CA ASP A 345 14.47 -14.30 10.73
C ASP A 345 16.00 -14.47 10.87
N SER A 346 16.66 -15.36 10.11
CA SER A 346 18.14 -15.37 9.91
C SER A 346 18.63 -16.47 8.95
N ASN A 347 18.22 -16.49 7.69
CA ASN A 347 18.63 -17.55 6.75
C ASN A 347 20.06 -17.35 6.19
N ARG A 348 21.09 -17.64 7.00
CA ARG A 348 22.55 -17.55 6.72
C ARG A 348 23.23 -16.26 7.19
N GLY A 349 23.83 -16.33 8.38
CA GLY A 349 25.17 -15.80 8.72
C GLY A 349 25.48 -14.30 8.65
N ASN A 350 24.75 -13.48 7.88
CA ASN A 350 24.92 -12.03 7.76
C ASN A 350 23.77 -11.50 6.89
N ILE A 351 22.66 -11.07 7.48
CA ILE A 351 21.59 -10.40 6.72
C ILE A 351 21.78 -8.90 6.89
N SER A 352 22.53 -8.25 6.00
CA SER A 352 22.39 -6.80 5.81
C SER A 352 21.24 -6.58 4.83
N TYR A 353 20.12 -6.02 5.29
CA TYR A 353 19.01 -5.59 4.43
C TYR A 353 18.85 -4.08 4.55
N GLY A 354 18.90 -3.40 3.42
CA GLY A 354 18.52 -2.00 3.28
C GLY A 354 17.46 -1.91 2.19
N GLY A 355 16.28 -1.38 2.51
CA GLY A 355 15.19 -1.21 1.55
C GLY A 355 14.48 0.11 1.72
N ALA A 356 14.05 0.71 0.61
CA ALA A 356 13.18 1.88 0.59
C ALA A 356 11.94 1.60 -0.26
N SER A 357 10.77 2.03 0.19
CA SER A 357 9.53 2.01 -0.59
C SER A 357 8.95 3.40 -0.69
N LEU A 358 8.59 3.81 -1.90
CA LEU A 358 7.85 5.02 -2.18
C LEU A 358 6.52 4.64 -2.82
N THR A 359 5.42 4.91 -2.12
CA THR A 359 4.09 4.90 -2.72
C THR A 359 3.70 6.33 -3.04
N PHE A 360 3.27 6.57 -4.27
CA PHE A 360 2.72 7.83 -4.73
C PHE A 360 1.28 7.61 -5.19
N GLY A 361 0.36 8.42 -4.68
CA GLY A 361 -1.06 8.37 -5.00
C GLY A 361 -1.60 9.75 -5.36
N VAL A 362 -2.46 9.80 -6.36
CA VAL A 362 -3.24 10.97 -6.76
C VAL A 362 -4.71 10.62 -6.62
N LYS A 363 -5.46 11.46 -5.92
CA LYS A 363 -6.91 11.35 -5.82
C LYS A 363 -7.58 12.59 -6.39
N ASN A 364 -8.53 12.37 -7.29
CA ASN A 364 -9.43 13.38 -7.81
C ASN A 364 -10.71 13.37 -6.97
N THR A 365 -10.98 14.46 -6.24
CA THR A 365 -12.14 14.58 -5.35
C THR A 365 -13.44 14.95 -6.08
N ALA A 366 -13.38 15.29 -7.36
CA ALA A 366 -14.53 15.54 -8.22
C ALA A 366 -14.32 14.92 -9.62
N PRO A 367 -14.33 13.58 -9.74
CA PRO A 367 -14.26 12.92 -11.03
C PRO A 367 -15.45 13.33 -11.92
N ALA A 368 -15.22 13.40 -13.23
CA ALA A 368 -16.28 13.71 -14.19
C ALA A 368 -17.44 12.70 -14.07
N ALA A 369 -18.68 13.19 -14.15
CA ALA A 369 -19.87 12.36 -14.00
C ALA A 369 -20.15 11.44 -15.21
N GLN A 370 -19.58 11.77 -16.38
CA GLN A 370 -19.76 11.05 -17.64
C GLN A 370 -18.41 10.75 -18.29
N GLY A 371 -18.37 9.72 -19.13
CA GLY A 371 -17.17 9.18 -19.74
C GLY A 371 -16.30 8.42 -18.73
N VAL A 372 -15.04 8.20 -19.09
CA VAL A 372 -14.05 7.55 -18.22
C VAL A 372 -13.45 8.59 -17.27
N ALA A 373 -13.77 8.47 -15.98
CA ALA A 373 -13.29 9.36 -14.93
C ALA A 373 -12.46 8.60 -13.90
N VAL A 374 -11.15 8.89 -13.85
CA VAL A 374 -10.25 8.33 -12.83
C VAL A 374 -10.41 9.12 -11.53
N SER A 375 -10.77 8.43 -10.46
CA SER A 375 -10.92 9.01 -9.11
C SER A 375 -9.66 8.83 -8.28
N GLU A 376 -8.93 7.73 -8.44
CA GLU A 376 -7.69 7.44 -7.71
C GLU A 376 -6.69 6.72 -8.61
N ALA A 377 -5.41 7.10 -8.52
CA ALA A 377 -4.32 6.38 -9.14
C ALA A 377 -3.14 6.32 -8.17
N SER A 378 -2.52 5.16 -8.00
CA SER A 378 -1.34 5.00 -7.16
C SER A 378 -0.30 4.10 -7.82
N ALA A 379 0.96 4.33 -7.48
CA ALA A 379 2.09 3.49 -7.88
C ALA A 379 3.06 3.34 -6.72
N THR A 380 3.59 2.13 -6.56
CA THR A 380 4.63 1.84 -5.56
C THR A 380 5.91 1.41 -6.24
N VAL A 381 6.99 2.12 -5.93
CA VAL A 381 8.36 1.78 -6.30
C VAL A 381 9.09 1.34 -5.05
N THR A 382 9.88 0.27 -5.14
CA THR A 382 10.80 -0.12 -4.07
C THR A 382 12.22 -0.18 -4.57
N ALA A 383 13.17 0.20 -3.74
CA ALA A 383 14.58 -0.02 -3.95
C ALA A 383 15.11 -0.93 -2.86
N ASP A 384 15.71 -2.06 -3.23
CA ASP A 384 16.61 -2.78 -2.33
C ASP A 384 17.95 -2.05 -2.42
N ALA A 385 18.28 -1.27 -1.39
CA ALA A 385 19.50 -0.49 -1.31
C ALA A 385 20.73 -1.39 -1.12
N PHE A 386 20.66 -2.40 -0.25
CA PHE A 386 21.75 -3.37 -0.02
C PHE A 386 21.20 -4.72 0.44
N THR A 387 21.74 -5.81 -0.10
CA THR A 387 21.53 -7.19 0.38
C THR A 387 22.82 -7.70 1.04
N SER A 388 22.84 -8.94 1.52
CA SER A 388 23.99 -9.59 2.18
C SER A 388 25.32 -9.55 1.40
N SER A 389 25.34 -9.07 0.15
CA SER A 389 26.52 -8.95 -0.70
C SER A 389 26.90 -7.53 -1.18
N PHE A 390 26.29 -6.44 -0.67
CA PHE A 390 26.50 -5.07 -1.20
C PHE A 390 26.36 -5.00 -2.74
N ALA A 391 25.44 -5.77 -3.32
CA ALA A 391 25.16 -5.76 -4.75
C ALA A 391 24.55 -4.42 -5.20
N VAL A 392 24.54 -4.18 -6.53
CA VAL A 392 23.92 -2.99 -7.14
C VAL A 392 22.47 -2.84 -6.66
N PRO A 393 22.07 -1.65 -6.17
CA PRO A 393 20.69 -1.42 -5.72
C PRO A 393 19.69 -1.77 -6.83
N THR A 394 18.69 -2.57 -6.51
CA THR A 394 17.65 -2.95 -7.48
C THR A 394 16.40 -2.13 -7.24
N ILE A 395 16.04 -1.28 -8.21
CA ILE A 395 14.78 -0.52 -8.22
C ILE A 395 13.71 -1.36 -8.93
N ARG A 396 12.54 -1.48 -8.31
CA ARG A 396 11.41 -2.29 -8.79
C ARG A 396 10.13 -1.47 -8.78
N PHE A 397 9.38 -1.57 -9.86
CA PHE A 397 8.00 -1.12 -9.92
C PHE A 397 7.10 -2.24 -9.38
N ASN A 398 6.62 -2.11 -8.14
CA ASN A 398 5.97 -3.22 -7.44
C ASN A 398 4.47 -3.31 -7.71
N ASN A 399 3.78 -2.18 -7.69
CA ASN A 399 2.35 -2.15 -7.93
C ASN A 399 1.90 -0.85 -8.56
N ALA A 400 0.77 -0.93 -9.25
CA ALA A 400 0.04 0.22 -9.76
C ALA A 400 -1.44 -0.06 -9.61
N THR A 401 -2.22 0.93 -9.19
CA THR A 401 -3.67 0.82 -9.10
C THR A 401 -4.31 2.05 -9.70
N VAL A 402 -5.35 1.85 -10.50
CA VAL A 402 -6.22 2.91 -11.02
C VAL A 402 -7.65 2.54 -10.64
N LYS A 403 -8.39 3.49 -10.09
CA LYS A 403 -9.82 3.36 -9.77
C LYS A 403 -10.57 4.55 -10.35
N GLY A 404 -11.81 4.31 -10.74
CA GLY A 404 -12.62 5.35 -11.35
C GLY A 404 -14.02 4.88 -11.66
N THR A 405 -14.69 5.63 -12.52
CA THR A 405 -16.00 5.30 -13.08
C THR A 405 -16.01 5.44 -14.59
N VAL A 406 -16.80 4.63 -15.29
CA VAL A 406 -17.20 4.86 -16.68
C VAL A 406 -18.68 5.15 -16.66
N ASP A 407 -19.07 6.39 -16.97
CA ASP A 407 -20.48 6.83 -16.90
C ASP A 407 -21.12 6.50 -15.54
N GLY A 408 -20.44 6.83 -14.44
CA GLY A 408 -20.89 6.55 -13.06
C GLY A 408 -20.67 5.10 -12.57
N GLN A 409 -20.34 4.15 -13.46
CA GLN A 409 -20.14 2.73 -13.12
C GLN A 409 -18.69 2.45 -12.74
N ALA A 410 -18.46 1.90 -11.54
CA ALA A 410 -17.13 1.77 -10.96
C ALA A 410 -16.21 0.81 -11.74
N PHE A 411 -14.93 1.16 -11.87
CA PHE A 411 -13.90 0.27 -12.37
C PHE A 411 -12.63 0.34 -11.50
N SER A 412 -11.84 -0.72 -11.53
CA SER A 412 -10.47 -0.72 -11.02
C SER A 412 -9.54 -1.54 -11.90
N VAL A 413 -8.27 -1.16 -11.97
CA VAL A 413 -7.21 -1.92 -12.62
C VAL A 413 -6.01 -1.91 -11.69
N THR A 414 -5.54 -3.09 -11.31
CA THR A 414 -4.39 -3.26 -10.43
C THR A 414 -3.34 -4.12 -11.13
N TYR A 415 -2.15 -3.57 -11.30
CA TYR A 415 -0.94 -4.31 -11.62
C TYR A 415 -0.21 -4.64 -10.34
N HIS A 416 0.29 -5.87 -10.25
CA HIS A 416 1.28 -6.23 -9.24
C HIS A 416 2.42 -7.03 -9.86
N ARG A 417 3.64 -6.79 -9.38
CA ARG A 417 4.85 -7.46 -9.86
C ARG A 417 4.97 -8.90 -9.34
N ASN A 418 4.73 -9.11 -8.05
CA ASN A 418 4.97 -10.42 -7.41
C ASN A 418 3.77 -11.02 -6.64
N THR A 419 2.70 -10.27 -6.42
CA THR A 419 1.56 -10.66 -5.55
C THR A 419 0.24 -10.16 -6.15
N SER A 420 -0.04 -10.57 -7.39
CA SER A 420 -1.36 -10.34 -8.01
C SER A 420 -2.41 -11.23 -7.33
N LEU A 421 -3.05 -10.69 -6.30
CA LEU A 421 -4.15 -11.33 -5.58
C LEU A 421 -5.45 -11.23 -6.39
N PHE A 422 -6.09 -12.37 -6.62
CA PHE A 422 -7.41 -12.47 -7.23
C PHE A 422 -8.03 -13.83 -6.89
N LYS A 423 -9.36 -13.86 -6.81
CA LYS A 423 -10.13 -15.08 -6.57
C LYS A 423 -11.36 -15.10 -7.46
N PHE A 424 -11.53 -16.17 -8.24
CA PHE A 424 -12.79 -16.39 -8.97
C PHE A 424 -13.73 -17.28 -8.16
N ASN A 425 -13.28 -18.49 -7.84
CA ASN A 425 -13.92 -19.38 -6.88
C ASN A 425 -12.85 -20.29 -6.26
N ASP A 426 -13.27 -21.24 -5.45
CA ASP A 426 -12.33 -22.03 -4.64
C ASP A 426 -11.51 -23.07 -5.44
N TYR A 427 -11.91 -23.41 -6.67
CA TYR A 427 -11.20 -24.37 -7.54
C TYR A 427 -10.68 -23.72 -8.83
N LEU A 428 -10.94 -22.42 -9.00
CA LEU A 428 -10.60 -21.66 -10.19
C LEU A 428 -9.92 -20.36 -9.77
N PHE A 429 -8.61 -20.26 -10.03
CA PHE A 429 -7.81 -19.09 -9.66
C PHE A 429 -8.03 -18.65 -8.20
N ALA A 430 -7.96 -19.58 -7.25
CA ALA A 430 -8.03 -19.26 -5.83
C ALA A 430 -6.67 -18.73 -5.37
N ASN A 431 -6.56 -17.41 -5.19
CA ASN A 431 -5.40 -16.81 -4.54
C ASN A 431 -5.80 -16.10 -3.26
N ASP A 432 -5.92 -16.88 -2.18
CA ASP A 432 -6.22 -16.33 -0.86
C ASP A 432 -4.96 -15.74 -0.19
N GLN A 433 -3.75 -16.09 -0.65
CA GLN A 433 -2.46 -15.72 -0.05
C GLN A 433 -1.31 -15.69 -1.08
N ASP A 434 -0.76 -14.52 -1.39
CA ASP A 434 0.54 -14.36 -2.05
C ASP A 434 1.54 -13.78 -1.03
N GLN A 435 2.38 -14.65 -0.45
CA GLN A 435 3.42 -14.35 0.56
C GLN A 435 2.92 -13.76 1.89
N GLY A 436 3.08 -14.52 2.98
CA GLY A 436 2.86 -14.02 4.35
C GLY A 436 2.29 -15.01 5.35
N ASP A 437 1.80 -16.18 4.93
CA ASP A 437 1.40 -17.25 5.85
C ASP A 437 2.63 -18.05 6.30
N PRO A 438 2.93 -18.08 7.62
CA PRO A 438 3.92 -18.97 8.25
C PRO A 438 3.93 -20.40 7.73
N GLN A 439 2.75 -20.98 7.50
CA GLN A 439 2.59 -22.41 7.54
C GLN A 439 3.05 -23.14 6.27
N ILE A 440 3.43 -22.43 5.20
CA ILE A 440 3.40 -23.05 3.88
C ILE A 440 4.56 -22.64 2.98
N GLY A 441 5.15 -23.67 2.34
CA GLY A 441 6.13 -23.56 1.29
C GLY A 441 5.75 -22.48 0.27
N ARG A 442 6.77 -21.75 -0.19
CA ARG A 442 6.61 -20.49 -0.91
C ARG A 442 5.75 -20.68 -2.18
N ALA A 443 4.54 -20.12 -2.20
CA ALA A 443 3.79 -19.95 -3.45
C ALA A 443 4.66 -19.19 -4.47
N ASN A 444 4.67 -19.62 -5.74
CA ASN A 444 5.40 -18.90 -6.77
C ASN A 444 4.82 -17.47 -6.90
N PRO A 445 5.65 -16.43 -7.13
CA PRO A 445 5.14 -15.07 -7.27
C PRO A 445 4.25 -14.93 -8.51
N ARG A 446 3.23 -14.07 -8.44
CA ARG A 446 2.37 -13.72 -9.59
C ARG A 446 2.61 -12.30 -10.04
N GLN A 447 2.94 -12.18 -11.31
CA GLN A 447 3.00 -10.89 -12.00
C GLN A 447 1.79 -10.78 -12.91
N GLY A 448 0.99 -9.72 -12.78
CA GLY A 448 -0.19 -9.59 -13.62
C GLY A 448 -1.09 -8.42 -13.28
N LEU A 449 -2.13 -8.30 -14.10
CA LEU A 449 -3.20 -7.33 -14.03
C LEU A 449 -4.47 -8.00 -13.51
N VAL A 450 -5.15 -7.33 -12.59
CA VAL A 450 -6.51 -7.63 -12.16
C VAL A 450 -7.35 -6.39 -12.44
N ALA A 451 -8.34 -6.52 -13.31
CA ALA A 451 -9.26 -5.43 -13.63
C ALA A 451 -10.69 -5.82 -13.23
N THR A 452 -11.40 -4.91 -12.59
CA THR A 452 -12.82 -5.09 -12.23
C THR A 452 -13.66 -3.96 -12.82
N PHE A 453 -14.87 -4.29 -13.28
CA PHE A 453 -15.86 -3.35 -13.75
C PHE A 453 -17.23 -3.70 -13.15
N SER A 454 -17.89 -2.73 -12.54
CA SER A 454 -19.20 -2.89 -11.89
C SER A 454 -20.28 -2.24 -12.74
N GLY A 455 -20.93 -3.06 -13.55
CA GLY A 455 -21.96 -2.64 -14.51
C GLY A 455 -23.34 -2.47 -13.88
N THR A 456 -23.47 -1.67 -12.81
CA THR A 456 -24.70 -1.57 -12.01
C THR A 456 -25.92 -1.04 -12.79
N GLU A 457 -25.71 -0.35 -13.90
CA GLU A 457 -26.77 0.19 -14.75
C GLU A 457 -27.18 -0.76 -15.89
N PHE A 458 -26.39 -1.82 -16.15
CA PHE A 458 -26.73 -2.84 -17.12
C PHE A 458 -27.75 -3.85 -16.55
N PRO A 459 -28.54 -4.53 -17.42
CA PRO A 459 -29.41 -5.61 -17.00
C PRO A 459 -28.66 -6.66 -16.16
N LEU A 460 -29.25 -7.06 -15.03
CA LEU A 460 -28.69 -8.02 -14.06
C LEU A 460 -27.45 -7.52 -13.28
N ALA A 461 -27.09 -6.24 -13.41
CA ALA A 461 -25.99 -5.58 -12.70
C ALA A 461 -24.68 -6.40 -12.67
N PRO A 462 -24.12 -6.77 -13.84
CA PRO A 462 -22.93 -7.62 -13.93
C PRO A 462 -21.70 -6.95 -13.32
N GLU A 463 -20.93 -7.71 -12.56
CA GLU A 463 -19.58 -7.37 -12.15
C GLU A 463 -18.59 -8.26 -12.89
N VAL A 464 -17.76 -7.66 -13.74
CA VAL A 464 -16.77 -8.36 -14.57
C VAL A 464 -15.40 -8.21 -13.95
N THR A 465 -14.71 -9.32 -13.69
CA THR A 465 -13.31 -9.36 -13.28
C THR A 465 -12.48 -10.02 -14.37
N LEU A 466 -11.43 -9.35 -14.83
CA LEU A 466 -10.44 -9.85 -15.77
C LEU A 466 -9.10 -10.03 -15.05
N VAL A 467 -8.42 -11.13 -15.32
CA VAL A 467 -7.07 -11.40 -14.81
C VAL A 467 -6.18 -11.81 -15.97
N ALA A 468 -4.96 -11.30 -16.02
CA ALA A 468 -3.97 -11.67 -17.02
C ALA A 468 -2.56 -11.51 -16.47
N GLY A 469 -1.71 -12.49 -16.69
CA GLY A 469 -0.36 -12.43 -16.16
C GLY A 469 0.43 -13.72 -16.32
N VAL A 470 1.48 -13.84 -15.52
CA VAL A 470 2.42 -14.96 -15.50
C VAL A 470 2.65 -15.37 -14.05
N ALA A 471 2.67 -16.68 -13.83
CA ALA A 471 3.11 -17.26 -12.56
C ALA A 471 4.60 -17.59 -12.70
N GLY A 472 5.39 -17.27 -11.67
CA GLY A 472 6.79 -17.68 -11.64
C GLY A 472 6.92 -19.21 -11.66
N THR A 473 8.01 -19.72 -12.23
CA THR A 473 8.30 -21.17 -12.22
C THR A 473 9.08 -21.59 -10.96
N THR A 474 9.59 -20.63 -10.20
CA THR A 474 10.27 -20.85 -8.93
C THR A 474 9.90 -19.77 -7.91
N PRO A 475 9.97 -20.06 -6.59
CA PRO A 475 9.73 -19.06 -5.54
C PRO A 475 10.71 -17.88 -5.50
N GLN A 476 11.77 -17.92 -6.29
CA GLN A 476 12.80 -16.89 -6.40
C GLN A 476 12.71 -16.10 -7.70
N ASP A 477 11.73 -16.41 -8.56
CA ASP A 477 11.56 -15.72 -9.83
C ASP A 477 11.22 -14.26 -9.57
N SER A 478 12.08 -13.36 -10.02
CA SER A 478 12.02 -11.96 -9.65
C SER A 478 11.48 -11.07 -10.74
N SER A 479 11.29 -11.53 -11.98
CA SER A 479 10.70 -10.69 -13.05
C SER A 479 10.39 -11.52 -14.32
N PRO A 480 9.33 -12.33 -14.34
CA PRO A 480 8.82 -12.88 -15.58
C PRO A 480 8.24 -11.74 -16.46
N ALA A 481 8.48 -11.78 -17.78
CA ALA A 481 7.97 -10.77 -18.70
C ALA A 481 6.42 -10.78 -18.72
N LEU A 482 5.77 -9.66 -19.06
CA LEU A 482 4.31 -9.59 -19.33
C LEU A 482 3.95 -10.25 -20.68
N ASN A 483 4.48 -11.44 -20.95
CA ASN A 483 4.12 -12.30 -22.08
C ASN A 483 3.25 -13.47 -21.60
N GLY A 484 2.24 -13.12 -20.78
CA GLY A 484 1.60 -13.97 -19.78
C GLY A 484 1.15 -15.37 -20.19
N GLN A 485 1.20 -16.30 -19.24
CA GLN A 485 0.72 -17.68 -19.39
C GLN A 485 -0.69 -17.88 -18.87
N TYR A 486 -1.24 -17.04 -17.98
CA TYR A 486 -2.63 -17.20 -17.52
C TYR A 486 -3.53 -16.01 -17.91
N PHE A 487 -4.78 -16.32 -18.23
CA PHE A 487 -5.87 -15.38 -18.49
C PHE A 487 -7.16 -15.89 -17.84
N GLY A 488 -7.98 -15.00 -17.32
CA GLY A 488 -9.30 -15.34 -16.81
C GLY A 488 -10.30 -14.21 -16.90
N ILE A 489 -11.56 -14.59 -17.03
CA ILE A 489 -12.71 -13.71 -16.91
C ILE A 489 -13.74 -14.35 -15.97
N ARG A 490 -14.24 -13.55 -15.03
CA ARG A 490 -15.39 -13.88 -14.18
C ARG A 490 -16.44 -12.80 -14.37
N THR A 491 -17.68 -13.21 -14.60
CA THR A 491 -18.82 -12.30 -14.67
C THR A 491 -19.86 -12.71 -13.64
N ASN A 492 -20.10 -11.85 -12.66
CA ASN A 492 -21.00 -12.08 -11.55
C ASN A 492 -22.29 -11.27 -11.72
N PHE A 493 -23.42 -11.95 -11.82
CA PHE A 493 -24.76 -11.39 -12.03
C PHE A 493 -25.59 -11.42 -10.76
N LYS A 494 -26.41 -10.38 -10.54
CA LYS A 494 -27.37 -10.29 -9.45
C LYS A 494 -28.79 -10.16 -10.02
N PRO A 495 -29.37 -11.26 -10.57
CA PRO A 495 -30.62 -11.20 -11.32
C PRO A 495 -31.83 -10.83 -10.47
N LEU A 496 -31.81 -11.17 -9.18
CA LEU A 496 -32.85 -10.91 -8.19
C LEU A 496 -32.20 -10.64 -6.82
N GLN A 497 -32.93 -9.99 -5.92
CA GLN A 497 -32.48 -9.81 -4.54
C GLN A 497 -32.20 -11.18 -3.90
N GLY A 498 -31.02 -11.35 -3.30
CA GLY A 498 -30.62 -12.59 -2.66
C GLY A 498 -30.13 -13.68 -3.63
N VAL A 499 -30.14 -13.48 -4.95
CA VAL A 499 -29.53 -14.38 -5.94
C VAL A 499 -28.20 -13.79 -6.41
N ASN A 500 -27.16 -14.62 -6.42
CA ASN A 500 -25.89 -14.32 -7.06
C ASN A 500 -25.48 -15.50 -7.97
N LEU A 501 -25.07 -15.21 -9.19
CA LEU A 501 -24.58 -16.22 -10.14
C LEU A 501 -23.36 -15.67 -10.86
N ALA A 502 -22.25 -16.37 -10.82
CA ALA A 502 -21.05 -16.06 -11.56
C ALA A 502 -20.74 -17.13 -12.60
N LEU A 503 -20.31 -16.67 -13.78
CA LEU A 503 -19.75 -17.50 -14.84
C LEU A 503 -18.28 -17.16 -15.00
N ASN A 504 -17.46 -18.20 -15.15
CA ASN A 504 -16.01 -18.09 -15.13
C ASN A 504 -15.41 -18.83 -16.31
N TYR A 505 -14.40 -18.23 -16.94
CA TYR A 505 -13.50 -18.89 -17.86
C TYR A 505 -12.06 -18.54 -17.48
N ALA A 506 -11.18 -19.53 -17.58
CA ALA A 506 -9.79 -19.39 -17.28
C ALA A 506 -8.95 -20.24 -18.24
N THR A 507 -7.76 -19.77 -18.56
CA THR A 507 -6.76 -20.55 -19.29
C THR A 507 -5.37 -20.27 -18.72
N ASN A 508 -4.56 -21.31 -18.66
CA ASN A 508 -3.15 -21.26 -18.35
C ASN A 508 -2.42 -22.02 -19.46
N LEU A 509 -1.86 -21.25 -20.39
CA LEU A 509 -1.22 -21.70 -21.62
C LEU A 509 -0.12 -22.70 -21.29
N GLY A 510 -0.32 -23.94 -21.76
CA GLY A 510 0.59 -25.06 -21.51
C GLY A 510 0.17 -25.99 -20.37
N LEU A 511 -0.85 -25.64 -19.57
CA LEU A 511 -1.40 -26.49 -18.51
C LEU A 511 -2.85 -26.90 -18.74
N ARG A 512 -3.80 -26.01 -18.44
CA ARG A 512 -5.24 -26.30 -18.38
C ARG A 512 -6.03 -25.09 -18.87
N SER A 513 -7.25 -25.36 -19.32
CA SER A 513 -8.32 -24.38 -19.46
C SER A 513 -9.52 -24.87 -18.69
N ALA A 514 -10.27 -23.98 -18.07
CA ALA A 514 -11.43 -24.33 -17.27
C ALA A 514 -12.58 -23.36 -17.49
N ILE A 515 -13.79 -23.91 -17.42
CA ILE A 515 -15.02 -23.14 -17.24
C ILE A 515 -15.59 -23.44 -15.86
N GLY A 516 -16.31 -22.49 -15.29
CA GLY A 516 -17.01 -22.74 -14.05
C GLY A 516 -18.21 -21.83 -13.84
N ALA A 517 -19.12 -22.28 -12.99
CA ALA A 517 -20.22 -21.49 -12.48
C ALA A 517 -20.21 -21.57 -10.96
N ASP A 518 -20.38 -20.44 -10.27
CA ASP A 518 -20.55 -20.39 -8.83
C ASP A 518 -21.70 -19.46 -8.48
N GLY A 519 -22.34 -19.66 -7.33
CA GLY A 519 -23.46 -18.82 -6.98
C GLY A 519 -24.13 -19.21 -5.70
N GLY A 520 -25.13 -18.42 -5.34
CA GLY A 520 -25.97 -18.70 -4.20
C GLY A 520 -27.30 -17.98 -4.28
N PHE A 521 -28.23 -18.47 -3.49
CA PHE A 521 -29.57 -17.95 -3.35
C PHE A 521 -29.92 -17.88 -1.86
N SER A 522 -30.48 -16.77 -1.41
CA SER A 522 -31.00 -16.62 -0.06
C SER A 522 -32.45 -16.13 -0.11
N LEU A 523 -33.36 -16.91 0.48
CA LEU A 523 -34.79 -16.58 0.61
C LEU A 523 -35.24 -16.80 2.05
N GLY A 524 -35.38 -15.70 2.77
CA GLY A 524 -35.76 -15.71 4.18
C GLY A 524 -34.78 -16.56 5.01
N PRO A 525 -35.24 -17.63 5.69
CA PRO A 525 -34.37 -18.47 6.51
C PRO A 525 -33.52 -19.47 5.73
N VAL A 526 -33.74 -19.64 4.42
CA VAL A 526 -33.07 -20.65 3.60
C VAL A 526 -32.01 -20.01 2.72
N SER A 527 -30.82 -20.61 2.68
CA SER A 527 -29.76 -20.26 1.75
C SER A 527 -29.22 -21.49 1.03
N LEU A 528 -28.89 -21.35 -0.24
CA LEU A 528 -28.23 -22.35 -1.06
C LEU A 528 -26.98 -21.70 -1.66
N SER A 529 -25.86 -22.42 -1.68
CA SER A 529 -24.65 -22.02 -2.38
C SER A 529 -24.07 -23.22 -3.11
N GLY A 530 -23.41 -22.98 -4.24
CA GLY A 530 -22.69 -24.04 -4.91
C GLY A 530 -21.75 -23.52 -5.98
N LEU A 531 -20.91 -24.43 -6.45
CA LEU A 531 -20.07 -24.22 -7.62
C LEU A 531 -19.93 -25.50 -8.42
N TRP A 532 -19.57 -25.32 -9.68
CA TRP A 532 -19.12 -26.36 -10.59
C TRP A 532 -17.97 -25.79 -11.43
N VAL A 533 -16.89 -26.54 -11.55
CA VAL A 533 -15.72 -26.23 -12.36
C VAL A 533 -15.39 -27.47 -13.18
N SER A 534 -15.12 -27.27 -14.46
CA SER A 534 -14.68 -28.31 -15.39
C SER A 534 -13.39 -27.86 -16.07
N SER A 535 -12.38 -28.71 -16.05
CA SER A 535 -11.02 -28.40 -16.51
C SER A 535 -10.53 -29.44 -17.52
N GLN A 536 -9.79 -28.99 -18.52
CA GLN A 536 -9.24 -29.83 -19.58
C GLN A 536 -7.96 -29.22 -20.16
N LEU A 537 -7.23 -29.97 -20.99
CA LEU A 537 -6.07 -29.45 -21.70
C LEU A 537 -6.46 -28.29 -22.65
N PRO A 538 -5.67 -27.20 -22.74
CA PRO A 538 -5.94 -26.09 -23.65
C PRO A 538 -6.07 -26.57 -25.11
N GLY A 539 -7.05 -26.05 -25.84
CA GLY A 539 -7.32 -26.41 -27.23
C GLY A 539 -8.17 -27.67 -27.42
N SER A 540 -8.53 -28.37 -26.34
CA SER A 540 -9.54 -29.43 -26.40
C SER A 540 -10.92 -28.86 -26.82
N PRO A 541 -11.78 -29.65 -27.48
CA PRO A 541 -13.12 -29.22 -27.87
C PRO A 541 -13.97 -28.71 -26.69
N VAL A 542 -14.84 -27.72 -26.92
CA VAL A 542 -15.63 -27.07 -25.86
C VAL A 542 -16.65 -28.04 -25.25
N GLU A 543 -17.19 -28.95 -26.05
CA GLU A 543 -18.12 -30.00 -25.62
C GLU A 543 -17.53 -30.93 -24.55
N ASN A 544 -16.20 -31.08 -24.51
CA ASN A 544 -15.54 -31.93 -23.52
C ASN A 544 -15.75 -31.43 -22.09
N PHE A 545 -15.85 -30.11 -21.89
CA PHE A 545 -16.13 -29.53 -20.56
C PHE A 545 -17.42 -30.06 -19.94
N PHE A 546 -18.38 -30.49 -20.76
CA PHE A 546 -19.67 -31.01 -20.33
C PHE A 546 -19.70 -32.56 -20.27
N ASN A 547 -18.54 -33.22 -20.39
CA ASN A 547 -18.38 -34.65 -20.24
C ASN A 547 -17.28 -34.96 -19.22
N ASN A 548 -17.67 -35.48 -18.05
CA ASN A 548 -16.77 -35.81 -16.93
C ASN A 548 -15.85 -37.02 -17.20
N SER A 549 -15.94 -37.66 -18.37
CA SER A 549 -14.98 -38.69 -18.81
C SER A 549 -13.88 -38.12 -19.73
N LEU A 550 -14.05 -36.86 -20.17
CA LEU A 550 -13.12 -36.14 -21.05
C LEU A 550 -12.57 -34.85 -20.42
N SER A 551 -13.08 -34.47 -19.26
CA SER A 551 -12.69 -33.31 -18.46
C SER A 551 -12.80 -33.63 -16.97
N ASP A 552 -12.03 -32.90 -16.16
CA ASP A 552 -11.91 -33.13 -14.72
C ASP A 552 -12.80 -32.13 -13.97
N TRP A 553 -13.70 -32.63 -13.12
CA TRP A 553 -14.73 -31.81 -12.48
C TRP A 553 -14.50 -31.62 -10.98
N ALA A 554 -14.75 -30.40 -10.50
CA ALA A 554 -14.92 -30.10 -9.08
C ALA A 554 -16.26 -29.41 -8.88
N TYR A 555 -17.09 -29.92 -7.99
CA TYR A 555 -18.36 -29.28 -7.67
C TYR A 555 -18.76 -29.51 -6.21
N TYR A 556 -19.43 -28.52 -5.65
CA TYR A 556 -20.09 -28.66 -4.36
C TYR A 556 -21.40 -27.88 -4.35
N ILE A 557 -22.33 -28.34 -3.53
CA ILE A 557 -23.55 -27.64 -3.20
C ILE A 557 -23.79 -27.74 -1.70
N GLN A 558 -24.26 -26.65 -1.10
CA GLN A 558 -24.56 -26.54 0.31
C GLN A 558 -25.87 -25.78 0.51
N GLY A 559 -26.83 -26.42 1.16
CA GLY A 559 -28.08 -25.79 1.59
C GLY A 559 -28.07 -25.60 3.10
N GLU A 560 -28.56 -24.46 3.57
CA GLU A 560 -28.76 -24.14 4.98
C GLU A 560 -30.17 -23.59 5.20
N ALA A 561 -30.79 -23.92 6.32
CA ALA A 561 -32.09 -23.42 6.72
C ALA A 561 -32.11 -23.10 8.22
N LYS A 562 -32.37 -21.83 8.58
CA LYS A 562 -32.48 -21.35 9.96
C LYS A 562 -33.94 -21.11 10.35
N LEU A 563 -34.62 -22.15 10.83
CA LEU A 563 -36.04 -22.16 11.18
C LEU A 563 -36.23 -21.88 12.67
N GLY A 564 -36.10 -20.61 13.07
CA GLY A 564 -36.18 -20.19 14.46
C GLY A 564 -35.03 -20.77 15.30
N PRO A 565 -35.29 -21.60 16.34
CA PRO A 565 -34.24 -22.23 17.12
C PRO A 565 -33.52 -23.37 16.41
N VAL A 566 -34.04 -23.86 15.27
CA VAL A 566 -33.49 -25.01 14.53
C VAL A 566 -32.65 -24.51 13.35
N SER A 567 -31.44 -25.04 13.19
CA SER A 567 -30.61 -24.85 12.01
C SER A 567 -30.34 -26.20 11.35
N LEU A 568 -30.60 -26.29 10.05
CA LEU A 568 -30.29 -27.44 9.22
C LEU A 568 -29.24 -27.04 8.18
N LYS A 569 -28.29 -27.92 7.92
CA LYS A 569 -27.27 -27.77 6.89
C LYS A 569 -27.12 -29.11 6.17
N ALA A 570 -27.10 -29.08 4.85
CA ALA A 570 -26.82 -30.24 4.02
C ALA A 570 -25.83 -29.86 2.94
N ASN A 571 -24.93 -30.76 2.59
CA ASN A 571 -23.97 -30.55 1.52
C ASN A 571 -23.76 -31.83 0.72
N TYR A 572 -23.33 -31.66 -0.52
CA TYR A 572 -22.82 -32.70 -1.39
C TYR A 572 -21.66 -32.14 -2.21
N HIS A 573 -20.62 -32.93 -2.40
CA HIS A 573 -19.44 -32.53 -3.16
C HIS A 573 -18.84 -33.71 -3.93
N ALA A 574 -18.13 -33.38 -5.01
CA ALA A 574 -17.22 -34.29 -5.69
C ALA A 574 -16.08 -33.48 -6.30
N VAL A 575 -14.85 -33.90 -6.07
CA VAL A 575 -13.64 -33.27 -6.57
C VAL A 575 -12.77 -34.34 -7.21
N ASP A 576 -12.56 -34.23 -8.52
CA ASP A 576 -11.78 -35.17 -9.31
C ASP A 576 -10.33 -35.30 -8.76
N PRO A 577 -9.72 -36.50 -8.79
CA PRO A 577 -8.34 -36.69 -8.34
C PRO A 577 -7.34 -35.78 -9.05
N GLN A 578 -7.63 -35.38 -10.29
CA GLN A 578 -6.78 -34.46 -11.03
C GLN A 578 -6.75 -33.06 -10.42
N TYR A 579 -7.60 -32.67 -9.47
CA TYR A 579 -7.42 -31.40 -8.74
C TYR A 579 -6.30 -31.47 -7.68
N ALA A 580 -5.66 -32.64 -7.49
CA ALA A 580 -4.48 -32.78 -6.65
C ALA A 580 -3.31 -31.99 -7.24
N ASP A 581 -2.49 -31.38 -6.38
CA ASP A 581 -1.28 -30.63 -6.75
C ASP A 581 -1.51 -29.57 -7.84
N GLY A 582 -2.72 -29.01 -7.91
CA GLY A 582 -3.11 -28.02 -8.91
C GLY A 582 -3.16 -28.57 -10.36
N GLN A 583 -3.15 -29.89 -10.58
CA GLN A 583 -3.07 -30.48 -11.92
C GLN A 583 -4.24 -30.07 -12.82
N ALA A 584 -5.49 -30.15 -12.34
CA ALA A 584 -6.72 -29.65 -12.98
C ALA A 584 -7.15 -28.29 -12.44
N GLY A 585 -6.55 -27.84 -11.33
CA GLY A 585 -6.67 -26.46 -10.87
C GLY A 585 -6.04 -25.49 -11.87
N MET A 586 -6.54 -24.26 -11.90
CA MET A 586 -5.99 -23.21 -12.78
C MET A 586 -4.86 -22.40 -12.15
N SER A 587 -4.62 -22.63 -10.86
CA SER A 587 -3.69 -21.92 -10.00
C SER A 587 -2.39 -22.71 -9.91
N GLN A 588 -1.34 -22.31 -10.64
CA GLN A 588 -0.02 -22.98 -10.65
C GLN A 588 0.74 -22.95 -9.31
N ASN A 589 0.25 -22.17 -8.33
CA ASN A 589 1.02 -21.84 -7.13
C ASN A 589 0.48 -22.52 -5.86
N GLU A 590 -0.35 -23.53 -6.03
CA GLU A 590 -0.94 -24.33 -4.95
C GLU A 590 -0.08 -25.57 -4.57
N ASP A 591 1.15 -25.69 -5.09
CA ASP A 591 2.04 -26.86 -4.93
C ASP A 591 3.16 -26.55 -3.91
N THR A 592 3.46 -27.37 -2.89
CA THR A 592 4.18 -28.66 -3.05
C THR A 592 4.42 -29.40 -1.72
N THR A 593 3.45 -30.12 -1.15
CA THR A 593 3.67 -31.46 -0.53
C THR A 593 2.45 -31.94 0.28
N TRP A 594 1.57 -32.71 -0.37
CA TRP A 594 0.35 -33.31 0.19
C TRP A 594 -0.77 -32.28 0.35
N TYR A 595 -2.04 -32.68 0.39
CA TYR A 595 -3.12 -31.84 0.96
C TYR A 595 -2.87 -31.64 2.49
N GLY A 596 -1.80 -30.89 2.79
CA GLY A 596 -1.14 -30.63 4.07
C GLY A 596 -0.38 -29.29 4.07
N GLY A 597 -0.67 -28.41 3.09
CA GLY A 597 -0.26 -26.99 2.96
C GLY A 597 0.05 -26.66 1.49
N VAL A 598 -0.61 -25.74 0.75
CA VAL A 598 -1.57 -24.65 1.01
C VAL A 598 -2.99 -25.13 0.73
N LYS A 599 -3.95 -24.86 1.63
CA LYS A 599 -5.37 -24.93 1.26
C LYS A 599 -5.74 -23.63 0.56
N SER A 600 -6.02 -23.69 -0.74
CA SER A 600 -7.09 -22.85 -1.30
C SER A 600 -8.26 -22.90 -0.31
N SER A 601 -9.00 -21.81 -0.12
CA SER A 601 -10.26 -21.79 0.63
C SER A 601 -11.33 -22.80 0.15
N ALA A 602 -10.99 -23.65 -0.83
CA ALA A 602 -11.62 -24.92 -1.18
C ALA A 602 -12.15 -25.67 0.05
N PRO A 603 -13.48 -25.89 0.13
CA PRO A 603 -14.08 -26.58 1.25
C PRO A 603 -13.74 -28.08 1.29
N TYR A 604 -13.42 -28.70 0.15
CA TYR A 604 -13.11 -30.12 0.01
C TYR A 604 -11.83 -30.35 -0.82
N GLY A 605 -11.05 -31.37 -0.47
CA GLY A 605 -9.79 -31.70 -1.16
C GLY A 605 -9.99 -32.51 -2.44
N ALA A 606 -8.91 -32.75 -3.19
CA ALA A 606 -8.95 -33.60 -4.39
C ALA A 606 -9.17 -35.08 -4.05
N ASP A 607 -9.64 -35.85 -5.03
CA ASP A 607 -10.05 -37.26 -4.88
C ASP A 607 -11.04 -37.45 -3.73
N THR A 608 -12.01 -36.54 -3.61
CA THR A 608 -13.07 -36.64 -2.60
C THR A 608 -14.43 -36.65 -3.24
N ARG A 609 -15.36 -37.39 -2.63
CA ARG A 609 -16.77 -37.31 -2.95
C ARG A 609 -17.57 -37.69 -1.72
N GLY A 610 -18.47 -36.80 -1.33
CA GLY A 610 -19.18 -36.99 -0.07
C GLY A 610 -20.45 -36.19 0.04
N LEU A 611 -21.21 -36.52 1.08
CA LEU A 611 -22.43 -35.82 1.45
C LEU A 611 -22.51 -35.72 2.96
N GLY A 612 -22.98 -34.58 3.46
CA GLY A 612 -23.06 -34.32 4.89
C GLY A 612 -24.34 -33.62 5.25
N VAL A 613 -24.88 -33.96 6.41
CA VAL A 613 -26.00 -33.26 7.04
C VAL A 613 -25.62 -32.89 8.46
N GLU A 614 -25.98 -31.68 8.86
CA GLU A 614 -25.87 -31.18 10.23
C GLU A 614 -27.21 -30.58 10.63
N ALA A 615 -27.68 -30.91 11.83
CA ALA A 615 -28.85 -30.33 12.44
C ALA A 615 -28.48 -29.81 13.83
N SER A 616 -28.96 -28.63 14.19
CA SER A 616 -28.88 -28.14 15.55
C SER A 616 -30.19 -27.49 15.98
N ALA A 617 -30.49 -27.54 17.27
CA ALA A 617 -31.67 -26.93 17.83
C ALA A 617 -31.37 -26.39 19.24
N ALA A 618 -31.79 -25.17 19.54
CA ALA A 618 -31.65 -24.55 20.84
C ALA A 618 -33.01 -24.40 21.56
N PHE A 619 -33.13 -24.99 22.75
CA PHE A 619 -34.32 -24.99 23.59
C PHE A 619 -33.98 -24.38 24.96
N GLY A 620 -34.04 -23.05 25.04
CA GLY A 620 -33.66 -22.32 26.25
C GLY A 620 -32.18 -22.53 26.58
N PRO A 621 -31.83 -23.03 27.78
CA PRO A 621 -30.43 -23.26 28.14
C PRO A 621 -29.82 -24.51 27.48
N VAL A 622 -30.62 -25.37 26.84
CA VAL A 622 -30.10 -26.61 26.23
C VAL A 622 -30.02 -26.45 24.72
N SER A 623 -28.89 -26.83 24.13
CA SER A 623 -28.75 -26.99 22.68
C SER A 623 -28.36 -28.42 22.33
N VAL A 624 -28.88 -28.90 21.20
CA VAL A 624 -28.54 -30.21 20.64
C VAL A 624 -27.95 -29.97 19.26
N LYS A 625 -26.88 -30.68 18.93
CA LYS A 625 -26.26 -30.71 17.61
C LYS A 625 -26.08 -32.17 17.19
N GLY A 626 -26.45 -32.50 15.96
CA GLY A 626 -26.21 -33.80 15.35
C GLY A 626 -25.62 -33.62 13.96
N TYR A 627 -24.77 -34.55 13.54
CA TYR A 627 -24.23 -34.60 12.20
C TYR A 627 -24.16 -36.04 11.68
N ALA A 628 -24.25 -36.18 10.37
CA ALA A 628 -23.96 -37.40 9.65
C ALA A 628 -23.22 -37.03 8.36
N GLU A 629 -22.04 -37.59 8.16
CA GLU A 629 -21.21 -37.35 6.99
C GLU A 629 -20.75 -38.66 6.40
N SER A 630 -20.72 -38.73 5.09
CA SER A 630 -20.19 -39.86 4.34
C SER A 630 -19.26 -39.33 3.27
N GLU A 631 -18.01 -39.78 3.28
CA GLU A 631 -16.96 -39.29 2.39
C GLU A 631 -16.14 -40.47 1.88
N GLY A 632 -15.95 -40.57 0.57
CA GLY A 632 -15.05 -41.53 -0.05
C GLY A 632 -14.20 -40.87 -1.13
N ASN A 633 -13.42 -41.69 -1.82
CA ASN A 633 -12.67 -41.21 -2.97
C ASN A 633 -13.62 -40.85 -4.15
N TYR A 634 -13.14 -40.09 -5.13
CA TYR A 634 -14.02 -39.54 -6.19
C TYR A 634 -14.78 -40.62 -6.97
N ALA A 635 -14.11 -41.75 -7.23
CA ALA A 635 -14.67 -42.90 -7.93
C ALA A 635 -15.63 -43.75 -7.08
N LEU A 636 -15.70 -43.52 -5.76
CA LEU A 636 -16.39 -44.38 -4.79
C LEU A 636 -15.97 -45.85 -4.93
N GLY A 637 -14.65 -46.08 -4.98
CA GLY A 637 -14.07 -47.42 -5.01
C GLY A 637 -14.51 -48.26 -3.82
N ALA A 638 -14.50 -49.58 -3.99
CA ALA A 638 -14.87 -50.47 -2.89
C ALA A 638 -13.92 -50.29 -1.70
N GLY A 639 -14.46 -50.09 -0.50
CA GLY A 639 -13.71 -49.91 0.74
C GLY A 639 -13.19 -48.49 0.99
N THR A 640 -13.47 -47.52 0.13
CA THR A 640 -12.93 -46.15 0.25
C THR A 640 -13.82 -45.18 1.01
N VAL A 641 -15.07 -45.57 1.32
CA VAL A 641 -16.04 -44.70 2.00
C VAL A 641 -15.88 -44.79 3.52
N TYR A 642 -15.82 -43.62 4.14
CA TYR A 642 -15.85 -43.38 5.58
C TYR A 642 -17.16 -42.71 5.97
N ASP A 643 -17.82 -43.25 6.98
CA ASP A 643 -19.02 -42.64 7.56
C ASP A 643 -18.71 -42.11 8.95
N ALA A 644 -19.20 -40.90 9.26
CA ALA A 644 -19.09 -40.28 10.57
C ALA A 644 -20.46 -39.78 11.03
N LEU A 645 -20.92 -40.33 12.14
CA LEU A 645 -22.16 -39.93 12.80
C LEU A 645 -21.81 -39.35 14.16
N GLY A 646 -22.48 -38.28 14.58
CA GLY A 646 -22.28 -37.78 15.93
C GLY A 646 -23.42 -36.92 16.44
N ALA A 647 -23.52 -36.85 17.76
CA ALA A 647 -24.47 -36.02 18.46
C ALA A 647 -23.81 -35.42 19.70
N ALA A 648 -24.14 -34.17 20.00
CA ALA A 648 -23.73 -33.45 21.18
C ALA A 648 -24.93 -32.71 21.79
N VAL A 649 -25.03 -32.75 23.11
CA VAL A 649 -26.01 -32.00 23.89
C VAL A 649 -25.24 -31.08 24.82
N THR A 650 -25.47 -29.77 24.69
CA THR A 650 -24.88 -28.76 25.56
C THR A 650 -25.97 -28.15 26.43
N ALA A 651 -25.81 -28.28 27.74
CA ALA A 651 -26.61 -27.54 28.72
C ALA A 651 -25.80 -26.33 29.18
N GLY A 652 -26.28 -25.13 28.88
CA GLY A 652 -25.90 -23.91 29.58
C GLY A 652 -26.31 -24.05 31.04
N THR A 653 -25.33 -24.02 31.93
CA THR A 653 -25.50 -24.15 33.37
C THR A 653 -25.34 -22.78 34.04
N PHE A 654 -25.44 -22.74 35.37
CA PHE A 654 -25.41 -21.49 36.14
C PHE A 654 -24.04 -20.79 36.06
N ARG A 655 -24.05 -19.45 35.97
CA ARG A 655 -22.88 -18.58 36.12
C ARG A 655 -21.75 -18.83 35.12
N GLY A 656 -22.08 -18.76 33.84
CA GLY A 656 -21.12 -18.87 32.73
C GLY A 656 -20.60 -20.28 32.43
N PHE A 657 -21.03 -21.31 33.17
CA PHE A 657 -20.65 -22.69 32.91
C PHE A 657 -21.52 -23.35 31.84
N SER A 658 -20.96 -24.28 31.06
CA SER A 658 -21.70 -25.19 30.19
C SER A 658 -21.22 -26.63 30.37
N LEU A 659 -22.13 -27.59 30.17
CA LEU A 659 -21.87 -29.03 30.18
C LEU A 659 -22.27 -29.60 28.83
N THR A 660 -21.32 -30.17 28.09
CA THR A 660 -21.52 -30.80 26.79
C THR A 660 -21.24 -32.29 26.89
N GLY A 661 -22.24 -33.14 26.67
CA GLY A 661 -22.06 -34.57 26.45
C GLY A 661 -22.06 -34.86 24.94
N PHE A 662 -21.17 -35.72 24.47
CA PHE A 662 -21.10 -36.07 23.05
C PHE A 662 -20.88 -37.57 22.81
N TYR A 663 -21.32 -38.03 21.65
CA TYR A 663 -21.08 -39.37 21.12
C TYR A 663 -20.81 -39.26 19.62
N ASN A 664 -19.78 -39.93 19.15
CA ASN A 664 -19.35 -40.00 17.77
C ASN A 664 -19.09 -41.46 17.40
N ALA A 665 -19.52 -41.87 16.23
CA ALA A 665 -19.20 -43.16 15.64
C ALA A 665 -18.60 -42.91 14.25
N ALA A 666 -17.50 -43.59 13.98
CA ALA A 666 -16.85 -43.56 12.68
C ALA A 666 -16.69 -44.98 12.14
N TYR A 667 -16.94 -45.13 10.84
CA TYR A 667 -16.94 -46.41 10.16
C TYR A 667 -16.11 -46.32 8.88
N THR A 668 -15.47 -47.43 8.48
CA THR A 668 -14.63 -47.52 7.27
C THR A 668 -14.97 -48.76 6.46
N GLY A 669 -14.57 -48.77 5.20
CA GLY A 669 -14.62 -49.96 4.35
C GLY A 669 -15.93 -50.13 3.58
N GLY A 670 -16.74 -49.06 3.48
CA GLY A 670 -18.00 -49.07 2.73
C GLY A 670 -17.81 -48.92 1.23
N ASN A 671 -18.82 -49.36 0.47
CA ASN A 671 -18.89 -49.20 -0.98
C ASN A 671 -19.97 -48.19 -1.42
N SER A 672 -20.66 -47.56 -0.46
CA SER A 672 -21.77 -46.63 -0.69
C SER A 672 -21.96 -45.75 0.55
N TYR A 673 -22.64 -44.61 0.39
CA TYR A 673 -22.88 -43.68 1.49
C TYR A 673 -23.76 -44.27 2.58
N PHE A 674 -23.33 -44.17 3.84
CA PHE A 674 -24.06 -44.69 5.00
C PHE A 674 -24.39 -46.18 4.90
N ASP A 675 -23.54 -46.98 4.24
CA ASP A 675 -23.66 -48.44 4.21
C ASP A 675 -23.11 -49.05 5.53
N LEU A 676 -23.88 -48.90 6.60
CA LEU A 676 -23.50 -49.39 7.93
C LEU A 676 -23.52 -50.92 8.08
N ALA A 677 -23.97 -51.66 7.04
CA ALA A 677 -24.10 -53.11 7.10
C ALA A 677 -22.80 -53.85 6.77
N THR A 678 -21.91 -53.23 5.98
CA THR A 678 -20.66 -53.83 5.49
C THR A 678 -19.40 -53.23 6.12
N GLN A 679 -19.55 -52.17 6.90
CA GLN A 679 -18.44 -51.38 7.43
C GLN A 679 -17.91 -51.87 8.78
N THR A 680 -16.62 -51.61 9.03
CA THR A 680 -15.99 -51.84 10.33
C THR A 680 -15.89 -50.55 11.13
N ASP A 681 -16.22 -50.63 12.40
CA ASP A 681 -16.02 -49.56 13.38
C ASP A 681 -14.53 -49.18 13.41
N ALA A 682 -14.24 -47.88 13.28
CA ALA A 682 -12.89 -47.41 13.03
C ALA A 682 -12.57 -46.12 13.77
N ILE A 683 -11.28 -45.94 13.99
CA ILE A 683 -10.71 -44.61 14.17
C ILE A 683 -10.07 -44.31 12.84
N ASN A 684 -10.51 -43.25 12.15
CA ASN A 684 -9.82 -42.83 10.93
C ASN A 684 -8.54 -42.08 11.34
N PRO A 685 -7.34 -42.70 11.27
CA PRO A 685 -6.10 -42.11 11.74
C PRO A 685 -5.46 -41.18 10.70
N GLY A 686 -6.13 -40.95 9.56
CA GLY A 686 -5.61 -40.17 8.43
C GLY A 686 -6.03 -38.69 8.40
N SER A 687 -7.02 -38.29 9.21
CA SER A 687 -7.41 -36.88 9.33
C SER A 687 -6.70 -36.25 10.52
N THR A 688 -6.17 -35.03 10.34
CA THR A 688 -5.51 -34.26 11.40
C THR A 688 -6.42 -34.13 12.62
N PHE A 689 -6.05 -34.78 13.70
CA PHE A 689 -6.67 -34.62 15.01
C PHE A 689 -6.46 -33.19 15.50
N PHE A 690 -7.52 -32.50 15.91
CA PHE A 690 -7.41 -31.20 16.56
C PHE A 690 -8.11 -31.26 17.92
N TYR A 691 -7.33 -31.25 19.01
CA TYR A 691 -7.79 -31.26 20.43
C TYR A 691 -8.84 -30.18 20.77
N THR A 692 -9.00 -29.18 19.90
CA THR A 692 -9.90 -28.05 20.08
C THR A 692 -11.29 -28.27 19.49
N ASN A 693 -11.48 -29.28 18.63
CA ASN A 693 -12.79 -29.55 18.02
C ASN A 693 -13.69 -30.26 19.02
N GLU A 694 -14.90 -29.74 19.22
CA GLU A 694 -15.87 -30.27 20.21
C GLU A 694 -16.35 -31.70 19.88
N ASN A 695 -16.18 -32.14 18.64
CA ASN A 695 -16.88 -33.31 18.11
C ASN A 695 -15.98 -34.45 17.62
N PHE A 696 -14.65 -34.41 17.80
CA PHE A 696 -13.71 -35.48 17.37
C PHE A 696 -14.15 -36.26 16.11
N LYS A 697 -14.55 -35.50 15.08
CA LYS A 697 -15.21 -36.04 13.89
C LYS A 697 -14.31 -37.09 13.23
N TYR A 698 -14.89 -38.16 12.69
CA TYR A 698 -14.18 -39.33 12.17
C TYR A 698 -13.42 -40.18 13.21
N SER A 699 -13.81 -40.08 14.49
CA SER A 699 -13.41 -41.02 15.52
C SER A 699 -14.63 -41.63 16.20
N SER A 700 -14.54 -42.92 16.50
CA SER A 700 -15.45 -43.62 17.39
C SER A 700 -15.12 -43.29 18.84
N SER A 701 -15.84 -42.30 19.39
CA SER A 701 -15.59 -41.73 20.71
C SER A 701 -16.85 -41.25 21.42
N PHE A 702 -16.82 -41.23 22.75
CA PHE A 702 -17.82 -40.52 23.55
C PHE A 702 -17.13 -39.75 24.67
N GLY A 703 -17.82 -38.75 25.21
CA GLY A 703 -17.23 -37.97 26.28
C GLY A 703 -18.09 -36.85 26.82
N VAL A 704 -17.46 -36.07 27.68
CA VAL A 704 -18.07 -34.94 28.35
C VAL A 704 -17.08 -33.78 28.44
N ARG A 705 -17.56 -32.57 28.25
CA ARG A 705 -16.83 -31.32 28.40
C ARG A 705 -17.58 -30.40 29.34
N VAL A 706 -16.88 -29.81 30.29
CA VAL A 706 -17.34 -28.68 31.10
C VAL A 706 -16.53 -27.47 30.68
N SER A 707 -17.20 -26.37 30.39
CA SER A 707 -16.55 -25.10 30.05
C SER A 707 -17.09 -23.96 30.93
N HIS A 708 -16.29 -22.93 31.16
CA HIS A 708 -16.70 -21.66 31.77
C HIS A 708 -16.29 -20.52 30.84
N ASP A 709 -17.25 -19.69 30.45
CA ASP A 709 -17.01 -18.51 29.61
C ASP A 709 -16.67 -17.30 30.48
N ALA A 710 -15.45 -16.79 30.32
CA ALA A 710 -14.94 -15.59 30.98
C ALA A 710 -15.82 -14.34 30.80
N LYS A 711 -16.54 -14.25 29.67
CA LYS A 711 -17.30 -13.07 29.24
C LYS A 711 -18.81 -13.19 29.51
N ALA A 712 -19.27 -14.29 30.09
CA ALA A 712 -20.67 -14.44 30.46
C ALA A 712 -21.06 -13.35 31.48
N GLN A 713 -22.24 -12.74 31.30
CA GLN A 713 -22.70 -11.64 32.17
C GLN A 713 -22.82 -12.06 33.64
N ASP A 714 -23.13 -13.33 33.90
CA ASP A 714 -23.27 -13.92 35.22
C ASP A 714 -22.08 -14.84 35.59
N ALA A 715 -20.95 -14.77 34.88
CA ALA A 715 -19.77 -15.62 35.11
C ALA A 715 -19.41 -15.75 36.60
N LEU A 716 -19.22 -16.99 37.09
CA LEU A 716 -18.88 -17.26 38.49
C LEU A 716 -17.55 -16.61 38.86
N VAL A 717 -16.60 -16.69 37.93
CA VAL A 717 -15.28 -16.05 38.02
C VAL A 717 -15.09 -15.20 36.77
N PRO A 718 -15.46 -13.91 36.80
CA PRO A 718 -15.29 -13.02 35.66
C PRO A 718 -13.84 -13.02 35.15
N GLY A 719 -13.68 -13.07 33.83
CA GLY A 719 -12.37 -13.06 33.19
C GLY A 719 -11.67 -14.42 33.11
N LEU A 720 -12.15 -15.48 33.77
CA LEU A 720 -11.55 -16.82 33.71
C LEU A 720 -12.22 -17.67 32.62
N ASN A 721 -11.45 -18.20 31.67
CA ASN A 721 -11.87 -19.33 30.85
C ASN A 721 -11.37 -20.61 31.50
N LEU A 722 -12.24 -21.62 31.59
CA LEU A 722 -11.90 -22.96 32.07
C LEU A 722 -12.53 -23.97 31.11
N THR A 723 -11.78 -25.00 30.76
CA THR A 723 -12.31 -26.18 30.07
C THR A 723 -11.77 -27.43 30.75
N ALA A 724 -12.64 -28.38 31.06
CA ALA A 724 -12.28 -29.73 31.47
C ALA A 724 -13.02 -30.71 30.57
N GLN A 725 -12.34 -31.76 30.11
CA GLN A 725 -12.89 -32.68 29.14
C GLN A 725 -12.36 -34.09 29.36
N TYR A 726 -13.25 -35.05 29.20
CA TYR A 726 -12.98 -36.47 29.13
C TYR A 726 -13.48 -37.00 27.78
N ALA A 727 -12.68 -37.81 27.11
CA ALA A 727 -13.08 -38.56 25.92
C ALA A 727 -12.53 -39.98 25.96
N ASN A 728 -13.36 -40.95 25.61
CA ASN A 728 -12.96 -42.34 25.42
C ASN A 728 -13.10 -42.72 23.95
N PHE A 729 -12.05 -43.29 23.38
CA PHE A 729 -12.01 -43.81 22.02
C PHE A 729 -12.24 -45.32 22.08
N TYR A 730 -13.50 -45.75 22.05
CA TYR A 730 -13.89 -47.10 22.43
C TYR A 730 -13.42 -48.20 21.46
N VAL A 731 -12.97 -47.83 20.25
CA VAL A 731 -12.36 -48.77 19.29
C VAL A 731 -10.87 -49.01 19.56
N SER A 732 -10.08 -47.97 19.85
CA SER A 732 -8.64 -48.10 20.13
C SER A 732 -8.31 -48.35 21.60
N GLY A 733 -9.27 -48.08 22.49
CA GLY A 733 -9.09 -48.10 23.94
C GLY A 733 -8.33 -46.89 24.50
N TYR A 734 -8.11 -45.82 23.71
CA TYR A 734 -7.49 -44.61 24.24
C TYR A 734 -8.46 -43.83 25.13
N THR A 735 -7.93 -43.19 26.16
CA THR A 735 -8.63 -42.22 27.01
C THR A 735 -7.87 -40.90 27.01
N ASP A 736 -8.57 -39.81 26.66
CA ASP A 736 -8.07 -38.44 26.69
C ASP A 736 -8.75 -37.67 27.82
N ILE A 737 -7.95 -37.10 28.72
CA ILE A 737 -8.42 -36.26 29.81
C ILE A 737 -7.61 -34.97 29.79
N GLN A 738 -8.28 -33.85 29.60
CA GLN A 738 -7.65 -32.54 29.59
C GLN A 738 -8.39 -31.54 30.46
N ALA A 739 -7.65 -30.68 31.13
CA ALA A 739 -8.18 -29.53 31.83
C ALA A 739 -7.26 -28.34 31.58
N TYR A 740 -7.80 -27.20 31.16
CA TYR A 740 -7.01 -25.99 30.99
C TYR A 740 -7.81 -24.77 31.41
N ALA A 741 -7.08 -23.76 31.88
CA ALA A 741 -7.65 -22.52 32.32
C ALA A 741 -6.74 -21.36 31.90
N SER A 742 -7.34 -20.24 31.53
CA SER A 742 -6.61 -19.00 31.28
C SER A 742 -7.50 -17.80 31.50
N PHE A 743 -6.92 -16.71 32.00
CA PHE A 743 -7.64 -15.45 32.07
C PHE A 743 -7.73 -14.81 30.67
N ALA A 744 -8.92 -14.40 30.26
CA ALA A 744 -9.15 -13.66 29.01
C ALA A 744 -8.51 -12.27 29.07
N ASP A 745 -8.75 -11.57 30.18
CA ASP A 745 -8.21 -10.26 30.50
C ASP A 745 -7.29 -10.33 31.72
N PRO A 746 -6.25 -9.48 31.84
CA PRO A 746 -5.36 -9.50 32.99
C PRO A 746 -6.10 -9.25 34.32
N LEU A 747 -5.81 -10.08 35.33
CA LEU A 747 -6.17 -9.86 36.72
C LEU A 747 -5.41 -8.63 37.26
N LYS A 748 -6.14 -7.57 37.55
CA LYS A 748 -5.56 -6.32 38.06
C LYS A 748 -5.42 -6.34 39.59
N LEU A 749 -4.19 -6.30 40.08
CA LEU A 749 -3.81 -6.19 41.48
C LEU A 749 -3.09 -4.86 41.71
N ALA A 750 -3.87 -3.82 42.03
CA ALA A 750 -3.39 -2.43 42.05
C ALA A 750 -2.75 -2.03 40.71
N PHE A 751 -1.45 -1.72 40.71
CA PHE A 751 -0.70 -1.35 39.50
C PHE A 751 -0.10 -2.57 38.77
N ILE A 752 -0.26 -3.79 39.29
CA ILE A 752 0.24 -5.04 38.68
C ILE A 752 -0.90 -5.73 37.93
N ASN A 753 -0.64 -6.16 36.70
CA ASN A 753 -1.56 -6.89 35.83
C ASN A 753 -1.01 -8.31 35.61
N LEU A 754 -1.78 -9.34 35.97
CA LEU A 754 -1.38 -10.75 35.86
C LEU A 754 -2.31 -11.53 34.94
N LYS A 755 -1.76 -12.33 34.03
CA LYS A 755 -2.55 -13.21 33.16
C LYS A 755 -2.04 -14.65 33.30
N PRO A 756 -2.43 -15.36 34.37
CA PRO A 756 -2.02 -16.73 34.57
C PRO A 756 -2.84 -17.69 33.70
N GLY A 757 -2.26 -18.86 33.44
CA GLY A 757 -2.96 -20.01 32.89
C GLY A 757 -2.25 -21.31 33.19
N PHE A 758 -3.01 -22.39 33.03
CA PHE A 758 -2.58 -23.74 33.35
C PHE A 758 -3.23 -24.75 32.42
N ARG A 759 -2.57 -25.88 32.23
CA ARG A 759 -3.03 -27.04 31.50
C ARG A 759 -2.55 -28.31 32.17
N TYR A 760 -3.47 -29.26 32.28
CA TYR A 760 -3.26 -30.67 32.52
C TYR A 760 -3.80 -31.43 31.32
N HIS A 761 -3.07 -32.41 30.82
CA HIS A 761 -3.54 -33.28 29.75
C HIS A 761 -2.91 -34.66 29.94
N THR A 762 -3.72 -35.72 29.90
CA THR A 762 -3.22 -37.08 29.91
C THR A 762 -3.90 -37.87 28.81
N PHE A 763 -3.09 -38.65 28.11
CA PHE A 763 -3.53 -39.53 27.05
C PHE A 763 -3.04 -40.93 27.37
N LEU A 764 -3.97 -41.86 27.52
CA LEU A 764 -3.73 -43.19 28.09
C LEU A 764 -4.22 -44.26 27.12
N GLN A 765 -3.43 -45.32 26.92
CA GLN A 765 -3.83 -46.56 26.27
C GLN A 765 -3.64 -47.74 27.22
N GLY A 766 -4.71 -48.50 27.46
CA GLY A 766 -4.62 -49.74 28.25
C GLY A 766 -3.87 -50.90 27.57
N SER A 767 -3.13 -50.67 26.47
CA SER A 767 -2.43 -51.69 25.68
C SER A 767 -0.93 -51.41 25.59
N THR A 768 -0.11 -52.46 25.70
CA THR A 768 1.36 -52.39 25.57
C THR A 768 1.86 -52.26 24.12
N THR A 769 0.95 -52.21 23.15
CA THR A 769 1.30 -52.08 21.72
C THR A 769 1.22 -50.64 21.20
N ALA A 770 0.83 -49.69 22.05
CA ALA A 770 0.73 -48.26 21.76
C ALA A 770 2.01 -47.71 21.12
N PRO A 771 2.00 -47.02 19.97
CA PRO A 771 3.23 -46.39 19.45
C PRO A 771 3.83 -45.38 20.43
N THR A 772 2.99 -44.57 21.07
CA THR A 772 3.41 -43.43 21.92
C THR A 772 3.54 -43.73 23.40
N GLY A 773 2.95 -44.83 23.86
CA GLY A 773 2.74 -45.09 25.28
C GLY A 773 1.79 -44.08 25.94
N ASP A 774 1.61 -44.22 27.25
CA ASP A 774 0.86 -43.27 28.06
C ASP A 774 1.70 -42.02 28.31
N TYR A 775 1.06 -40.85 28.25
CA TYR A 775 1.69 -39.61 28.68
C TYR A 775 0.79 -38.68 29.47
N THR A 776 1.45 -37.85 30.29
CA THR A 776 0.81 -36.77 31.04
C THR A 776 1.62 -35.49 30.86
N THR A 777 0.96 -34.44 30.38
CA THR A 777 1.49 -33.08 30.23
C THR A 777 0.94 -32.15 31.31
N LEU A 778 1.84 -31.42 31.94
CA LEU A 778 1.55 -30.25 32.75
C LEU A 778 2.15 -29.03 32.07
N LYS A 779 1.38 -27.96 31.95
CA LYS A 779 1.88 -26.66 31.49
C LYS A 779 1.29 -25.55 32.34
N GLY A 780 2.11 -24.60 32.75
CA GLY A 780 1.68 -23.44 33.52
C GLY A 780 2.45 -22.22 33.07
N GLY A 781 1.81 -21.06 33.15
CA GLY A 781 2.48 -19.82 32.81
C GLY A 781 1.73 -18.59 33.28
N VAL A 782 2.43 -17.47 33.28
CA VAL A 782 1.89 -16.17 33.65
C VAL A 782 2.53 -15.09 32.80
N GLU A 783 1.70 -14.18 32.28
CA GLU A 783 2.15 -12.90 31.78
C GLU A 783 1.95 -11.85 32.87
N VAL A 784 2.96 -11.01 33.08
CA VAL A 784 2.97 -9.97 34.11
C VAL A 784 3.25 -8.64 33.44
N SER A 785 2.51 -7.61 33.81
CA SER A 785 2.86 -6.24 33.45
C SER A 785 2.48 -5.28 34.56
N THR A 786 2.93 -4.04 34.49
CA THR A 786 2.45 -2.97 35.36
C THR A 786 1.79 -1.87 34.56
N ASP A 787 0.82 -1.18 35.16
CA ASP A 787 0.46 0.16 34.70
C ASP A 787 1.71 1.06 34.73
N PRO A 788 1.76 2.15 33.95
CA PRO A 788 2.81 3.15 34.09
C PRO A 788 2.90 3.65 35.53
N ILE A 789 4.10 3.52 36.11
CA ILE A 789 4.50 4.03 37.41
C ILE A 789 5.05 5.47 37.19
N ALA A 790 6.00 5.91 38.01
CA ALA A 790 6.58 7.24 37.90
C ALA A 790 7.38 7.38 36.59
N PHE A 791 7.27 8.55 35.96
CA PHE A 791 8.01 8.91 34.73
C PHE A 791 7.73 7.98 33.53
N GLY A 792 6.51 7.44 33.43
CA GLY A 792 6.13 6.58 32.30
C GLY A 792 6.77 5.18 32.33
N LEU A 793 7.45 4.82 33.43
CA LEU A 793 8.07 3.51 33.62
C LEU A 793 7.00 2.42 33.81
N SER A 794 7.07 1.35 33.04
CA SER A 794 6.29 0.13 33.25
C SER A 794 7.20 -1.09 33.13
N LEU A 795 6.85 -2.15 33.86
CA LEU A 795 7.54 -3.43 33.79
C LEU A 795 6.67 -4.42 33.02
N ASP A 796 7.28 -5.33 32.28
CA ASP A 796 6.62 -6.48 31.70
C ASP A 796 7.46 -7.74 31.87
N GLY A 797 6.79 -8.88 31.92
CA GLY A 797 7.46 -10.16 32.11
C GLY A 797 6.53 -11.29 31.75
N ALA A 798 7.11 -12.46 31.54
CA ALA A 798 6.35 -13.64 31.16
C ALA A 798 7.13 -14.88 31.59
N ALA A 799 6.44 -15.95 31.99
CA ALA A 799 7.06 -17.24 32.23
C ALA A 799 6.09 -18.35 31.84
N SER A 800 6.56 -19.37 31.13
CA SER A 800 5.77 -20.53 30.76
C SER A 800 6.65 -21.78 30.86
N TYR A 801 6.16 -22.78 31.58
CA TYR A 801 6.83 -24.05 31.79
C TYR A 801 5.90 -25.17 31.36
N ARG A 802 6.44 -26.15 30.67
CA ARG A 802 5.76 -27.40 30.34
C ARG A 802 6.66 -28.58 30.68
N GLN A 803 6.06 -29.63 31.22
CA GLN A 803 6.64 -30.96 31.37
C GLN A 803 5.68 -32.01 30.81
N THR A 804 6.20 -32.99 30.07
CA THR A 804 5.45 -34.19 29.70
C THR A 804 6.21 -35.43 30.13
N GLN A 805 5.53 -36.30 30.85
CA GLN A 805 6.04 -37.58 31.31
C GLN A 805 5.45 -38.68 30.42
N TYR A 806 6.30 -39.42 29.74
CA TYR A 806 5.96 -40.64 29.00
C TYR A 806 6.26 -41.85 29.87
N GLN A 807 5.34 -42.81 29.97
CA GLN A 807 5.45 -43.96 30.88
C GLN A 807 6.33 -45.10 30.35
N GLY A 808 6.63 -45.14 29.04
CA GLY A 808 7.50 -46.18 28.48
C GLY A 808 6.81 -47.53 28.22
N ASN A 809 5.47 -47.57 28.23
CA ASN A 809 4.68 -48.79 28.01
C ASN A 809 4.26 -49.01 26.55
N GLY A 810 4.86 -48.27 25.61
CA GLY A 810 4.55 -48.33 24.19
C GLY A 810 5.65 -49.00 23.34
N SER A 811 5.34 -49.31 22.09
CA SER A 811 6.29 -49.84 21.10
C SER A 811 7.32 -48.80 20.62
N GLY A 812 6.97 -47.51 20.61
CA GLY A 812 7.88 -46.41 20.25
C GLY A 812 8.50 -45.69 21.45
N VAL A 813 7.87 -45.75 22.63
CA VAL A 813 8.42 -45.27 23.90
C VAL A 813 8.51 -46.42 24.87
N THR A 814 9.71 -47.02 24.99
CA THR A 814 9.96 -48.27 25.72
C THR A 814 10.48 -48.07 27.14
N SER A 815 10.74 -46.82 27.53
CA SER A 815 11.20 -46.47 28.87
C SER A 815 10.64 -45.12 29.30
N ALA A 816 10.45 -44.95 30.61
CA ALA A 816 9.93 -43.73 31.17
C ALA A 816 10.84 -42.54 30.81
N THR A 817 10.27 -41.53 30.17
CA THR A 817 11.02 -40.39 29.60
C THR A 817 10.29 -39.10 29.94
N THR A 818 11.03 -38.06 30.36
CA THR A 818 10.45 -36.75 30.65
C THR A 818 10.99 -35.71 29.68
N ALA A 819 10.11 -35.05 28.93
CA ALA A 819 10.43 -33.89 28.10
C ALA A 819 9.98 -32.61 28.80
N TYR A 820 10.70 -31.50 28.62
CA TYR A 820 10.29 -30.20 29.17
C TYR A 820 10.60 -29.04 28.24
N GLU A 821 9.88 -27.93 28.46
CA GLU A 821 10.10 -26.64 27.82
C GLU A 821 9.98 -25.55 28.89
N PHE A 822 10.90 -24.59 28.89
CA PHE A 822 10.86 -23.44 29.80
C PHE A 822 11.15 -22.15 29.05
N TYR A 823 10.20 -21.22 29.10
CA TYR A 823 10.29 -19.88 28.56
C TYR A 823 10.16 -18.86 29.69
N TRP A 824 10.99 -17.82 29.69
CA TRP A 824 10.75 -16.64 30.49
C TRP A 824 11.30 -15.36 29.85
N ARG A 825 10.71 -14.23 30.22
CA ARG A 825 11.10 -12.87 29.81
C ARG A 825 10.92 -11.90 30.97
N ALA A 826 11.82 -10.93 31.07
CA ALA A 826 11.67 -9.74 31.90
C ALA A 826 12.05 -8.50 31.10
N GLY A 827 11.24 -7.45 31.21
CA GLY A 827 11.36 -6.25 30.41
C GLY A 827 10.92 -4.99 31.14
N VAL A 828 11.41 -3.86 30.64
CA VAL A 828 11.16 -2.51 31.11
C VAL A 828 10.75 -1.66 29.91
N LYS A 829 9.74 -0.82 30.09
CA LYS A 829 9.31 0.17 29.10
C LYS A 829 9.24 1.55 29.75
N LEU A 830 9.68 2.56 29.03
CA LEU A 830 9.61 3.97 29.42
C LEU A 830 8.83 4.71 28.33
N GLN A 831 7.69 5.28 28.71
CA GLN A 831 6.90 6.16 27.85
C GLN A 831 7.32 7.61 28.04
N ASP A 832 7.31 8.41 26.96
CA ASP A 832 7.73 9.82 26.96
C ASP A 832 9.12 10.04 27.60
N PHE A 833 10.05 9.12 27.34
CA PHE A 833 11.40 9.14 27.89
C PHE A 833 12.18 10.32 27.31
N LEU A 834 12.69 11.22 28.17
CA LEU A 834 13.43 12.45 27.80
C LEU A 834 12.63 13.52 27.04
N VAL A 835 11.83 13.14 26.04
CA VAL A 835 10.98 14.02 25.23
C VAL A 835 9.62 13.37 24.95
N PRO A 836 8.55 14.15 24.73
CA PRO A 836 7.25 13.60 24.38
C PRO A 836 7.30 12.68 23.16
N LYS A 837 6.57 11.55 23.23
CA LYS A 837 6.44 10.49 22.21
C LYS A 837 7.69 9.65 21.95
N LEU A 838 8.79 9.87 22.67
CA LEU A 838 9.94 8.96 22.66
C LEU A 838 9.67 7.81 23.62
N ASN A 839 9.41 6.62 23.09
CA ASN A 839 9.20 5.40 23.86
C ASN A 839 10.44 4.52 23.79
N PHE A 840 10.90 4.01 24.92
CA PHE A 840 12.01 3.07 25.02
C PHE A 840 11.52 1.77 25.64
N SER A 841 11.98 0.62 25.14
CA SER A 841 11.78 -0.67 25.78
C SER A 841 13.03 -1.52 25.70
N VAL A 842 13.26 -2.33 26.73
CA VAL A 842 14.34 -3.32 26.78
C VAL A 842 13.86 -4.55 27.52
N ALA A 843 14.19 -5.73 27.02
CA ALA A 843 13.84 -7.00 27.65
C ALA A 843 14.95 -8.03 27.48
N TYR A 844 15.07 -8.94 28.45
CA TYR A 844 15.88 -10.15 28.38
C TYR A 844 14.96 -11.37 28.44
N ALA A 845 15.22 -12.37 27.62
CA ALA A 845 14.42 -13.59 27.55
C ALA A 845 15.28 -14.83 27.37
N ASN A 846 14.69 -15.97 27.70
CA ASN A 846 15.29 -17.29 27.59
C ASN A 846 14.23 -18.33 27.22
N TYR A 847 14.59 -19.22 26.31
CA TYR A 847 13.85 -20.42 26.00
C TYR A 847 14.79 -21.63 26.02
N GLU A 848 14.39 -22.70 26.69
CA GLU A 848 15.07 -23.99 26.66
C GLU A 848 14.06 -25.13 26.49
N GLY A 849 14.49 -26.20 25.82
CA GLY A 849 13.70 -27.40 25.67
C GLY A 849 14.56 -28.65 25.61
N ASP A 850 14.06 -29.74 26.18
CA ASP A 850 14.76 -31.01 26.31
C ASP A 850 13.87 -32.17 25.84
N LEU A 851 14.45 -33.08 25.06
CA LEU A 851 13.82 -34.28 24.52
C LEU A 851 12.49 -34.00 23.79
N LEU A 852 12.44 -32.89 23.03
CA LEU A 852 11.22 -32.42 22.37
C LEU A 852 10.74 -33.41 21.29
N ALA A 853 9.44 -33.70 21.26
CA ALA A 853 8.86 -34.69 20.35
C ALA A 853 8.72 -34.19 18.90
N GLY A 854 9.33 -34.88 17.91
CA GLY A 854 9.20 -34.65 16.45
C GLY A 854 10.48 -34.19 15.74
N ALA A 855 10.38 -33.56 14.56
CA ALA A 855 11.53 -33.29 13.67
C ALA A 855 12.15 -31.87 13.74
N GLY A 856 11.64 -30.93 14.54
CA GLY A 856 12.10 -29.52 14.57
C GLY A 856 13.11 -29.18 15.68
N LEU A 857 14.10 -28.33 15.40
CA LEU A 857 15.12 -27.95 16.40
C LEU A 857 14.51 -27.05 17.51
N PRO A 858 14.91 -27.18 18.79
CA PRO A 858 14.45 -26.30 19.87
C PRO A 858 14.70 -24.81 19.61
N THR A 859 15.62 -24.47 18.71
CA THR A 859 15.98 -23.10 18.35
C THR A 859 15.11 -22.48 17.25
N VAL A 860 14.28 -23.27 16.53
CA VAL A 860 13.48 -22.82 15.36
C VAL A 860 12.04 -23.35 15.43
N GLY A 861 11.00 -22.63 15.00
CA GLY A 861 9.63 -23.15 15.09
C GLY A 861 8.55 -22.45 14.26
N SER A 862 7.34 -23.05 14.27
CA SER A 862 6.19 -22.68 13.41
C SER A 862 5.08 -21.89 14.12
N GLY A 863 5.33 -21.39 15.34
CA GLY A 863 4.36 -20.51 16.01
C GLY A 863 4.52 -20.38 17.51
N ASN A 864 4.21 -19.19 18.01
CA ASN A 864 4.21 -18.86 19.44
C ASN A 864 2.95 -19.42 20.15
N GLN A 865 3.14 -20.36 21.07
CA GLN A 865 2.07 -20.99 21.85
C GLN A 865 2.31 -20.89 23.36
N ALA A 866 3.22 -20.01 23.81
CA ALA A 866 3.71 -20.02 25.19
C ALA A 866 2.57 -19.84 26.21
N PHE A 867 1.55 -19.05 25.85
CA PHE A 867 0.37 -18.76 26.67
C PHE A 867 -0.94 -19.30 26.07
N ASN A 868 -0.87 -20.20 25.09
CA ASN A 868 -2.02 -20.99 24.66
C ASN A 868 -2.12 -22.28 25.49
N PHE A 869 -3.03 -22.29 26.46
CA PHE A 869 -3.23 -23.43 27.37
C PHE A 869 -4.20 -24.49 26.83
N ALA A 870 -4.81 -24.27 25.66
CA ALA A 870 -5.49 -25.32 24.92
C ALA A 870 -4.50 -26.26 24.19
N ARG A 871 -3.18 -25.99 24.29
CA ARG A 871 -2.10 -26.75 23.65
C ARG A 871 -1.04 -27.16 24.66
N ASP A 872 -0.49 -28.36 24.48
CA ASP A 872 0.56 -28.94 25.32
C ASP A 872 1.87 -28.17 25.22
N ARG A 873 2.33 -27.84 24.01
CA ARG A 873 3.65 -27.29 23.74
C ARG A 873 3.74 -25.78 24.02
N VAL A 874 4.94 -25.30 24.32
CA VAL A 874 5.23 -23.84 24.40
C VAL A 874 5.37 -23.24 22.98
N TYR A 875 5.84 -24.01 21.99
CA TYR A 875 5.93 -23.59 20.58
C TYR A 875 5.46 -24.69 19.60
N ARG A 876 4.89 -24.29 18.45
CA ARG A 876 4.13 -25.14 17.49
C ARG A 876 4.99 -26.04 16.57
N SER A 877 6.30 -26.08 16.71
CA SER A 877 7.08 -27.09 15.99
C SER A 877 8.28 -27.58 16.80
N PRO A 878 8.49 -28.90 16.82
CA PRO A 878 7.60 -29.93 16.23
C PRO A 878 6.32 -30.11 17.08
N ASP A 879 5.13 -29.92 16.48
CA ASP A 879 3.84 -30.13 17.14
C ASP A 879 3.20 -31.44 16.64
N PRO A 880 3.24 -32.53 17.42
CA PRO A 880 2.66 -33.82 17.02
C PRO A 880 1.12 -33.84 17.06
N ILE A 881 0.46 -32.69 17.24
CA ILE A 881 -0.96 -32.62 17.59
C ILE A 881 -1.92 -33.16 16.51
N ALA A 882 -1.50 -33.30 15.25
CA ALA A 882 -2.31 -33.98 14.24
C ALA A 882 -2.64 -35.45 14.59
N ALA A 883 -1.93 -36.04 15.56
CA ALA A 883 -2.20 -37.38 16.06
C ALA A 883 -1.58 -37.56 17.46
N PRO A 884 -2.36 -37.50 18.57
CA PRO A 884 -1.87 -37.80 19.92
C PRO A 884 -1.07 -39.09 20.00
N TRP A 885 -1.48 -40.09 19.20
CA TRP A 885 -0.87 -41.40 19.09
C TRP A 885 0.47 -41.42 18.32
N LEU A 886 0.97 -40.29 17.81
CA LEU A 886 2.30 -40.13 17.19
C LEU A 886 3.27 -39.26 18.01
N ALA A 887 2.83 -38.65 19.12
CA ALA A 887 3.65 -37.82 19.99
C ALA A 887 4.68 -38.65 20.82
N MET A 888 5.88 -38.89 20.28
CA MET A 888 6.98 -39.60 20.99
C MET A 888 8.11 -38.63 21.37
N PRO A 889 8.73 -38.74 22.56
CA PRO A 889 9.92 -37.95 22.90
C PRO A 889 11.05 -38.26 21.91
N SER A 890 11.87 -37.26 21.60
CA SER A 890 13.04 -37.41 20.71
C SER A 890 14.35 -37.03 21.44
N SER A 891 15.48 -37.00 20.74
CA SER A 891 16.77 -36.54 21.28
C SER A 891 17.02 -35.03 21.13
N GLN A 892 16.02 -34.26 20.69
CA GLN A 892 16.17 -32.84 20.39
C GLN A 892 16.15 -31.97 21.65
N SER A 893 17.29 -31.34 21.95
CA SER A 893 17.48 -30.47 23.12
C SER A 893 18.31 -29.23 22.77
N GLY A 894 18.01 -28.09 23.38
CA GLY A 894 18.67 -26.83 23.05
C GLY A 894 18.10 -25.62 23.78
N ARG A 895 18.80 -24.49 23.64
CA ARG A 895 18.50 -23.24 24.35
C ARG A 895 18.81 -22.02 23.48
N VAL A 896 17.98 -21.00 23.60
CA VAL A 896 18.19 -19.66 23.06
C VAL A 896 17.95 -18.64 24.18
N ALA A 897 18.80 -17.64 24.30
CA ALA A 897 18.63 -16.54 25.24
C ALA A 897 19.12 -15.23 24.64
N GLY A 898 18.70 -14.09 25.17
CA GLY A 898 19.17 -12.81 24.64
C GLY A 898 18.47 -11.61 25.22
N PHE A 899 18.93 -10.43 24.83
CA PHE A 899 18.23 -9.18 25.09
C PHE A 899 17.82 -8.50 23.79
N TYR A 900 16.75 -7.71 23.89
CA TYR A 900 16.18 -6.92 22.82
C TYR A 900 15.83 -5.54 23.36
N GLY A 901 16.26 -4.50 22.66
CA GLY A 901 15.94 -3.10 22.95
C GLY A 901 15.33 -2.42 21.75
N GLU A 902 14.37 -1.53 21.99
CA GLU A 902 13.65 -0.79 20.97
C GLU A 902 13.40 0.66 21.43
N ILE A 903 13.66 1.62 20.54
CA ILE A 903 13.31 3.03 20.67
C ILE A 903 12.31 3.37 19.57
N LYS A 904 11.21 4.00 19.93
CA LYS A 904 10.20 4.52 19.00
C LYS A 904 10.01 6.01 19.21
N TYR A 905 10.18 6.81 18.16
CA TYR A 905 9.92 8.25 18.15
C TYR A 905 9.06 8.61 16.93
N TYR A 906 7.77 8.86 17.16
CA TYR A 906 6.79 8.93 16.06
C TYR A 906 6.87 7.67 15.18
N ASP A 907 7.14 7.83 13.88
CA ASP A 907 7.25 6.73 12.91
C ASP A 907 8.70 6.22 12.74
N LEU A 908 9.66 6.72 13.54
CA LEU A 908 11.02 6.19 13.62
C LEU A 908 11.08 5.07 14.67
N THR A 909 11.55 3.90 14.26
CA THR A 909 11.89 2.79 15.16
C THR A 909 13.36 2.45 15.02
N VAL A 910 14.06 2.31 16.15
CA VAL A 910 15.44 1.81 16.22
C VAL A 910 15.45 0.62 17.16
N ALA A 911 15.95 -0.53 16.73
CA ALA A 911 16.05 -1.72 17.57
C ALA A 911 17.44 -2.33 17.53
N TYR A 912 17.79 -3.00 18.62
CA TYR A 912 19.04 -3.72 18.77
C TYR A 912 18.79 -4.99 19.60
N GLY A 913 19.49 -6.07 19.29
CA GLY A 913 19.43 -7.30 20.08
C GLY A 913 20.73 -8.09 20.04
N GLU A 914 21.01 -8.81 21.12
CA GLU A 914 22.03 -9.84 21.16
C GLU A 914 21.43 -11.16 21.65
N PHE A 915 21.81 -12.24 20.99
CA PHE A 915 21.26 -13.57 21.18
C PHE A 915 22.38 -14.59 21.35
N ALA A 916 22.14 -15.61 22.14
CA ALA A 916 23.05 -16.73 22.37
C ALA A 916 22.28 -18.03 22.16
N ILE A 917 22.88 -18.95 21.42
CA ILE A 917 22.25 -20.20 20.95
C ILE A 917 23.16 -21.34 21.35
N GLY A 918 22.59 -22.44 21.83
CA GLY A 918 23.39 -23.63 22.10
C GLY A 918 22.64 -24.78 22.72
N THR A 919 23.41 -25.61 23.43
CA THR A 919 22.89 -26.75 24.18
C THR A 919 22.30 -26.29 25.52
N LEU A 920 21.68 -27.21 26.25
CA LEU A 920 21.20 -26.94 27.61
C LEU A 920 22.32 -26.55 28.60
N THR A 921 23.58 -26.87 28.30
CA THR A 921 24.72 -26.66 29.21
C THR A 921 25.68 -25.55 28.78
N SER A 922 25.65 -25.15 27.50
CA SER A 922 26.59 -24.17 26.94
C SER A 922 26.02 -23.48 25.71
N PHE A 923 26.33 -22.18 25.57
CA PHE A 923 26.12 -21.45 24.32
C PHE A 923 27.28 -21.71 23.36
N THR A 924 26.94 -22.05 22.12
CA THR A 924 27.91 -22.43 21.07
C THR A 924 27.92 -21.45 19.91
N ASP A 925 26.90 -20.59 19.80
CA ASP A 925 26.78 -19.57 18.75
C ASP A 925 26.13 -18.29 19.31
N TYR A 926 26.40 -17.15 18.67
CA TYR A 926 25.94 -15.82 19.08
C TYR A 926 25.41 -15.04 17.89
N GLY A 927 24.22 -14.46 18.08
CA GLY A 927 23.50 -13.61 17.15
C GLY A 927 23.55 -12.14 17.57
N ARG A 928 23.66 -11.20 16.63
CA ARG A 928 23.45 -9.76 16.88
C ARG A 928 22.52 -9.16 15.84
N GLY A 929 21.55 -8.39 16.28
CA GLY A 929 20.54 -7.70 15.50
C GLY A 929 20.63 -6.18 15.64
N PHE A 930 20.52 -5.43 14.55
CA PHE A 930 20.25 -3.99 14.58
C PHE A 930 19.25 -3.64 13.49
N SER A 931 18.33 -2.70 13.73
CA SER A 931 17.35 -2.25 12.76
C SER A 931 17.03 -0.77 12.98
N ILE A 932 16.93 0.01 11.91
CA ILE A 932 16.32 1.33 11.88
C ILE A 932 15.23 1.29 10.84
N SER A 933 14.01 1.67 11.20
CA SER A 933 12.93 1.89 10.25
C SER A 933 12.32 3.28 10.43
N TYR A 934 12.00 3.94 9.34
CA TYR A 934 11.29 5.22 9.37
C TYR A 934 10.25 5.26 8.26
N SER A 935 9.02 5.66 8.60
CA SER A 935 7.94 5.82 7.63
C SER A 935 7.39 7.26 7.67
N VAL A 936 7.45 7.97 6.55
CA VAL A 936 6.80 9.28 6.40
C VAL A 936 5.58 9.12 5.54
N LYS A 937 4.42 9.56 6.02
CA LYS A 937 3.20 9.73 5.21
C LYS A 937 3.07 11.20 4.83
N PHE A 938 2.78 11.48 3.56
CA PHE A 938 2.56 12.84 3.05
C PHE A 938 1.28 12.88 2.22
#